data_AF-A0A1V9KI88-F1
#
_entry.id   AF-A0A1V9KI88-F1
#
_cell.length_a   1.000
_cell.length_b   1.000
_cell.length_c   1.000
_cell.angle_alpha   90.00
_cell.angle_beta   90.00
_cell.angle_gamma   90.00
#
_symmetry.space_group_name_H-M   'P 1'
#
loop_
_entity.id
_entity.type
_entity.pdbx_description
1 polymer ?
#
loop_
_entity_poly.entity_id
_entity_poly.type
_entity_poly.pdbx_seq_one_letter_code
_entity_poly.pdbx_strand_id
1 'polypeptide(L)'
;MSRSPGIRARALVPPLLLALLAALLFVVAAPRAHAASTTLEAESATRTGGAVTETEHPGYTGTGYVGGYTDSHKGTASTSFTVSSAVAGSGSLKIRYANGTTAVMTLSLYVNGSKVRQISLPATANWDTWSTTDEALTYQKGANTVALTFTSSDSGNINLDNVTAITPTAPTGSVTHEAEKAFASGGPTRASSVTGYTGSGYLTGFGTTGARAAFAVNAAEAKSYSFDVRYRTPDATAATITLVANGLTVRRLSLPATSGAWQTLTTDAPLRAGLNNLTLRRESGDNGNLQLDGLNITAAAANATRGATVPYTTYEAENGSTNGSVLGPDRTYLKTASEASGRKAVVLDQTGEYVQFTLSKPANALTLRYSIPDSASGSAYETPLSLYSAGTHLRDITLTDKYSWVYGGYPYNNDPSQGSGHHFFDEVHVRLASTLPAGTVLKFQKDATDTASSYTLDLVETETAPAAYAMPAGFVSATTLGVTADDGSDDTAALNSAVATAKNQGKGLWLPSGTYDISGHVNLTGIALRGAGEWYTVLRGKNGKGGLFGQGGTNTVQDLSISGDVTYRDDAGFDTAVEGDFGNGSTVQNVWIEHTKVGLWIDAPTNGLYASGLRIRDTFADGVNLHKGTAGTEISNSSVRNTGDDALAMFSEAQAVTDSAYRFDTVQVPLLANGAAIYGGSGNRIEDSLISDTVTASAGIAISTRNFNPAPLPFAGTTTVARNTLTRTGGYEPNWQSRFGALWIYADASDITAPVNVTDNTILDSTYSAVLISYQKTVSNLTVSNLTVSNLTIDKTGAYGIEINSAGSGTFSGVTVTGTASGGLNLAGGFTVNRGSGNSGW
;
A
#
# COMPACT_ATOMS: atom_id res chain seq x y z
N MET A 1 45.52 26.97 63.25
CA MET A 1 45.24 26.61 64.67
C MET A 1 44.00 25.71 64.68
N SER A 2 44.19 24.41 64.88
CA SER A 2 43.75 23.68 66.09
C SER A 2 42.23 23.42 66.10
N ARG A 3 41.65 22.21 66.10
CA ARG A 3 42.08 20.83 66.38
C ARG A 3 40.95 19.89 65.91
N SER A 4 41.28 18.74 65.30
CA SER A 4 40.51 17.47 65.47
C SER A 4 41.08 16.74 66.72
N PRO A 5 40.43 15.74 67.35
CA PRO A 5 40.16 14.38 66.79
C PRO A 5 38.82 13.79 67.28
N GLY A 6 38.19 12.76 66.69
CA GLY A 6 38.64 11.39 66.41
C GLY A 6 37.41 10.50 66.71
N ILE A 7 37.12 9.43 65.98
CA ILE A 7 37.49 8.05 66.35
C ILE A 7 36.95 7.07 65.28
N ARG A 8 37.85 6.22 64.77
CA ARG A 8 37.77 4.79 64.35
C ARG A 8 36.60 4.31 63.46
N ALA A 9 36.71 3.30 62.61
CA ALA A 9 37.76 2.52 61.94
C ALA A 9 37.01 1.51 61.04
N ARG A 10 37.49 1.33 59.80
CA ARG A 10 37.39 0.16 58.91
C ARG A 10 36.09 -0.68 58.87
N ALA A 11 35.43 -0.68 57.71
CA ALA A 11 34.89 -1.92 57.12
C ALA A 11 34.76 -1.81 55.58
N LEU A 12 35.09 -2.91 54.94
CA LEU A 12 35.18 -3.27 53.52
C LEU A 12 34.22 -2.59 52.52
N VAL A 13 34.78 -2.23 51.36
CA VAL A 13 34.07 -2.03 50.09
C VAL A 13 33.92 -3.40 49.38
N PRO A 14 32.71 -3.87 49.05
CA PRO A 14 32.52 -4.90 48.03
C PRO A 14 32.27 -4.25 46.65
N PRO A 15 32.82 -4.80 45.56
CA PRO A 15 32.64 -4.27 44.22
C PRO A 15 31.27 -4.72 43.70
N LEU A 16 30.33 -3.79 43.52
CA LEU A 16 29.10 -4.06 42.78
C LEU A 16 28.69 -2.83 41.96
N LEU A 17 29.60 -2.36 41.10
CA LEU A 17 29.32 -1.29 40.14
C LEU A 17 29.95 -1.61 38.78
N LEU A 18 29.63 -2.79 38.23
CA LEU A 18 29.93 -3.14 36.83
C LEU A 18 28.91 -4.14 36.24
N ALA A 19 27.64 -4.07 36.67
CA ALA A 19 26.57 -4.96 36.19
C ALA A 19 25.22 -4.23 35.98
N LEU A 20 25.24 -2.92 35.70
CA LEU A 20 24.03 -2.14 35.41
C LEU A 20 24.15 -1.29 34.13
N LEU A 21 24.89 -1.80 33.14
CA LEU A 21 25.04 -1.17 31.82
C LEU A 21 25.02 -2.18 30.65
N ALA A 22 24.25 -3.27 30.80
CA ALA A 22 24.10 -4.30 29.77
C ALA A 22 22.66 -4.85 29.64
N ALA A 23 21.66 -4.05 30.02
CA ALA A 23 20.26 -4.45 29.94
C ALA A 23 19.41 -3.29 29.40
N LEU A 24 19.67 -2.86 28.16
CA LEU A 24 18.70 -2.10 27.36
C LEU A 24 19.07 -2.13 25.87
N LEU A 25 19.10 -3.34 25.29
CA LEU A 25 19.13 -3.56 23.84
C LEU A 25 18.64 -4.98 23.54
N PHE A 26 17.45 -5.31 24.06
CA PHE A 26 16.64 -6.36 23.47
C PHE A 26 15.67 -5.69 22.50
N VAL A 27 16.14 -5.50 21.26
CA VAL A 27 15.23 -5.49 20.13
C VAL A 27 14.58 -6.87 20.16
N VAL A 28 13.32 -6.94 20.58
CA VAL A 28 12.50 -8.13 20.31
C VAL A 28 12.33 -8.13 18.80
N ALA A 29 13.24 -8.82 18.12
CA ALA A 29 13.01 -9.21 16.74
C ALA A 29 11.71 -10.01 16.78
N ALA A 30 10.69 -9.55 16.03
CA ALA A 30 9.53 -10.39 15.76
C ALA A 30 10.06 -11.77 15.32
N PRO A 31 9.52 -12.89 15.83
CA PRO A 31 10.01 -14.20 15.46
C PRO A 31 9.89 -14.31 13.95
N ARG A 32 11.04 -14.29 13.26
CA ARG A 32 11.08 -14.69 11.84
C ARG A 32 10.54 -16.11 11.81
N ALA A 33 9.54 -16.34 10.95
CA ALA A 33 9.04 -17.67 10.67
C ALA A 33 10.23 -18.53 10.24
N HIS A 34 10.73 -19.36 11.15
CA HIS A 34 11.75 -20.35 10.82
C HIS A 34 11.00 -21.53 10.23
N ALA A 35 11.18 -21.77 8.94
CA ALA A 35 10.77 -23.03 8.34
C ALA A 35 11.48 -24.18 9.06
N ALA A 36 10.77 -25.28 9.33
CA ALA A 36 11.38 -26.45 9.95
C ALA A 36 12.27 -27.15 8.91
N SER A 37 13.59 -27.12 9.13
CA SER A 37 14.58 -27.80 8.31
C SER A 37 15.00 -29.12 8.96
N THR A 38 14.95 -30.21 8.20
CA THR A 38 15.42 -31.53 8.63
C THR A 38 16.40 -32.08 7.60
N THR A 39 17.63 -32.34 8.01
CA THR A 39 18.62 -33.05 7.20
C THR A 39 18.47 -34.56 7.38
N LEU A 40 18.44 -35.29 6.28
CA LEU A 40 18.28 -36.74 6.20
C LEU A 40 19.46 -37.30 5.38
N GLU A 41 20.27 -38.12 6.04
CA GLU A 41 21.43 -38.77 5.44
C GLU A 41 20.99 -39.86 4.45
N ALA A 42 21.58 -39.90 3.25
CA ALA A 42 21.17 -40.82 2.18
C ALA A 42 21.44 -42.28 2.54
N GLU A 43 22.50 -42.56 3.29
CA GLU A 43 22.84 -43.88 3.80
C GLU A 43 21.91 -44.36 4.93
N SER A 44 21.03 -43.49 5.43
CA SER A 44 19.91 -43.87 6.31
C SER A 44 18.57 -44.00 5.56
N ALA A 45 18.52 -43.66 4.27
CA ALA A 45 17.31 -43.71 3.45
C ALA A 45 17.00 -45.14 2.95
N THR A 46 15.77 -45.35 2.46
CA THR A 46 15.42 -46.62 1.79
C THR A 46 16.05 -46.64 0.40
N ARG A 47 16.80 -47.70 0.08
CA ARG A 47 17.53 -47.86 -1.18
C ARG A 47 17.05 -49.09 -1.94
N THR A 48 16.96 -48.99 -3.27
CA THR A 48 16.57 -50.11 -4.14
C THR A 48 17.37 -50.13 -5.45
N GLY A 49 17.35 -51.29 -6.12
CA GLY A 49 17.68 -51.42 -7.54
C GLY A 49 19.11 -51.04 -7.93
N GLY A 50 20.06 -51.16 -7.00
CA GLY A 50 21.49 -50.90 -7.22
C GLY A 50 22.06 -49.77 -6.39
N ALA A 51 21.22 -48.89 -5.85
CA ALA A 51 21.66 -47.84 -4.92
C ALA A 51 22.25 -48.45 -3.64
N VAL A 52 23.48 -48.07 -3.29
CA VAL A 52 24.26 -48.69 -2.21
C VAL A 52 25.05 -47.65 -1.43
N THR A 53 25.27 -47.92 -0.14
CA THR A 53 26.10 -47.06 0.72
C THR A 53 27.58 -47.27 0.42
N GLU A 54 28.30 -46.16 0.28
CA GLU A 54 29.71 -46.08 -0.08
C GLU A 54 30.44 -45.08 0.84
N THR A 55 31.77 -45.15 0.90
CA THR A 55 32.60 -44.38 1.87
C THR A 55 33.97 -43.98 1.35
N GLU A 56 34.31 -44.35 0.12
CA GLU A 56 35.65 -44.20 -0.46
C GLU A 56 36.01 -42.75 -0.79
N HIS A 57 35.02 -41.88 -1.00
CA HIS A 57 35.22 -40.45 -1.22
C HIS A 57 34.99 -39.64 0.05
N PRO A 58 35.98 -38.91 0.60
CA PRO A 58 35.80 -38.12 1.82
C PRO A 58 34.88 -36.90 1.63
N GLY A 59 34.44 -36.31 2.75
CA GLY A 59 33.70 -35.05 2.78
C GLY A 59 32.17 -35.16 2.78
N TYR A 60 31.61 -36.38 2.81
CA TYR A 60 30.20 -36.65 3.10
C TYR A 60 29.85 -36.33 4.57
N THR A 61 28.56 -36.19 4.87
CA THR A 61 28.02 -36.09 6.23
C THR A 61 27.54 -37.46 6.72
N GLY A 62 27.31 -37.60 8.02
CA GLY A 62 26.90 -38.89 8.57
C GLY A 62 28.00 -39.95 8.52
N THR A 63 27.63 -41.15 8.08
CA THR A 63 28.47 -42.37 8.08
C THR A 63 28.90 -42.83 6.69
N GLY A 64 28.30 -42.28 5.63
CA GLY A 64 28.61 -42.58 4.24
C GLY A 64 27.82 -41.71 3.28
N TYR A 65 27.79 -42.08 2.01
CA TYR A 65 26.86 -41.55 1.00
C TYR A 65 26.26 -42.70 0.20
N VAL A 66 25.35 -42.40 -0.72
CA VAL A 66 24.76 -43.38 -1.64
C VAL A 66 25.27 -43.19 -3.06
N GLY A 67 25.99 -44.19 -3.55
CA GLY A 67 26.35 -44.36 -4.95
C GLY A 67 25.47 -45.42 -5.63
N GLY A 68 26.05 -46.17 -6.56
CA GLY A 68 25.36 -47.26 -7.26
C GLY A 68 24.38 -46.85 -8.35
N TYR A 69 24.29 -45.55 -8.67
CA TYR A 69 23.56 -45.01 -9.84
C TYR A 69 24.32 -45.24 -11.16
N THR A 70 24.89 -46.43 -11.32
CA THR A 70 25.69 -46.83 -12.49
C THR A 70 24.80 -47.26 -13.64
N ASP A 71 25.30 -47.20 -14.88
CA ASP A 71 24.53 -47.55 -16.09
C ASP A 71 23.89 -48.96 -16.03
N SER A 72 24.51 -49.91 -15.32
CA SER A 72 23.94 -51.25 -15.08
C SER A 72 22.66 -51.26 -14.23
N HIS A 73 22.41 -50.19 -13.47
CA HIS A 73 21.26 -50.00 -12.59
C HIS A 73 20.30 -48.91 -13.10
N LYS A 74 20.48 -48.49 -14.36
CA LYS A 74 19.62 -47.51 -15.00
C LYS A 74 18.20 -48.04 -15.14
N GLY A 75 17.23 -47.26 -14.69
CA GLY A 75 15.83 -47.64 -14.61
C GLY A 75 15.42 -48.28 -13.28
N THR A 76 16.37 -48.65 -12.41
CA THR A 76 16.07 -49.39 -11.16
C THR A 76 16.61 -48.73 -9.90
N ALA A 77 17.76 -48.05 -9.94
CA ALA A 77 18.36 -47.45 -8.74
C ALA A 77 17.51 -46.30 -8.18
N SER A 78 17.22 -46.33 -6.88
CA SER A 78 16.46 -45.28 -6.20
C SER A 78 16.87 -45.14 -4.74
N THR A 79 16.90 -43.90 -4.25
CA THR A 79 17.07 -43.56 -2.83
C THR A 79 15.87 -42.72 -2.39
N SER A 80 15.18 -43.18 -1.35
CA SER A 80 13.87 -42.70 -0.93
C SER A 80 13.86 -42.32 0.56
N PHE A 81 13.47 -41.08 0.82
CA PHE A 81 13.43 -40.43 2.13
C PHE A 81 11.99 -40.28 2.62
N THR A 82 11.78 -40.43 3.92
CA THR A 82 10.51 -40.09 4.57
C THR A 82 10.63 -38.72 5.23
N VAL A 83 9.90 -37.73 4.71
CA VAL A 83 9.86 -36.36 5.22
C VAL A 83 8.51 -36.12 5.91
N SER A 84 8.52 -35.86 7.22
CA SER A 84 7.30 -35.50 7.94
C SER A 84 7.05 -34.00 7.84
N SER A 85 5.84 -33.61 7.43
CA SER A 85 5.40 -32.21 7.39
C SER A 85 4.21 -31.99 8.32
N ALA A 86 4.26 -30.98 9.18
CA ALA A 86 3.18 -30.70 10.14
C ALA A 86 1.90 -30.19 9.46
N VAL A 87 2.03 -29.55 8.29
CA VAL A 87 0.95 -29.05 7.45
C VAL A 87 1.21 -29.37 5.98
N ALA A 88 0.18 -29.29 5.14
CA ALA A 88 0.36 -29.37 3.68
C ALA A 88 0.76 -28.00 3.13
N GLY A 89 1.58 -27.95 2.08
CA GLY A 89 1.97 -26.69 1.43
C GLY A 89 3.33 -26.74 0.74
N SER A 90 3.73 -25.59 0.21
CA SER A 90 5.01 -25.41 -0.49
C SER A 90 6.20 -25.46 0.48
N GLY A 91 7.26 -26.13 0.07
CA GLY A 91 8.55 -26.19 0.76
C GLY A 91 9.67 -26.39 -0.26
N SER A 92 10.84 -26.83 0.20
CA SER A 92 11.96 -27.15 -0.69
C SER A 92 12.78 -28.33 -0.19
N LEU A 93 13.56 -28.91 -1.09
CA LEU A 93 14.52 -29.97 -0.82
C LEU A 93 15.89 -29.53 -1.32
N LYS A 94 16.82 -29.30 -0.39
CA LYS A 94 18.23 -29.13 -0.72
C LYS A 94 18.88 -30.50 -0.85
N ILE A 95 19.57 -30.76 -1.95
CA ILE A 95 20.20 -32.04 -2.25
C ILE A 95 21.70 -31.83 -2.26
N ARG A 96 22.44 -32.54 -1.40
CA ARG A 96 23.91 -32.52 -1.36
C ARG A 96 24.46 -33.73 -2.13
N TYR A 97 25.33 -33.48 -3.09
CA TYR A 97 25.83 -34.51 -4.01
C TYR A 97 27.26 -34.23 -4.48
N ALA A 98 27.94 -35.26 -4.99
CA ALA A 98 29.17 -35.15 -5.76
C ALA A 98 28.96 -35.74 -7.16
N ASN A 99 29.49 -35.07 -8.17
CA ASN A 99 29.46 -35.49 -9.56
C ASN A 99 30.85 -35.28 -10.17
N GLY A 100 31.74 -36.27 -10.03
CA GLY A 100 33.10 -36.23 -10.57
C GLY A 100 33.17 -36.51 -12.08
N THR A 101 32.03 -36.70 -12.75
CA THR A 101 31.98 -36.77 -14.21
C THR A 101 32.01 -35.34 -14.76
N THR A 102 32.70 -35.07 -15.86
CA THR A 102 32.89 -33.70 -16.34
C THR A 102 31.63 -33.08 -16.98
N ALA A 103 30.46 -33.72 -16.86
CA ALA A 103 29.20 -33.30 -17.47
C ALA A 103 28.11 -33.10 -16.42
N VAL A 104 27.08 -32.34 -16.76
CA VAL A 104 25.86 -32.24 -15.93
C VAL A 104 25.16 -33.59 -15.95
N MET A 105 24.95 -34.17 -14.77
CA MET A 105 24.25 -35.44 -14.60
C MET A 105 22.81 -35.21 -14.15
N THR A 106 21.94 -36.20 -14.32
CA THR A 106 20.52 -36.09 -13.98
C THR A 106 20.01 -37.28 -13.19
N LEU A 107 19.03 -37.01 -12.34
CA LEU A 107 18.16 -37.99 -11.67
C LEU A 107 16.71 -37.49 -11.74
N SER A 108 15.75 -38.39 -11.61
CA SER A 108 14.33 -38.02 -11.52
C SER A 108 13.87 -37.91 -10.07
N LEU A 109 13.26 -36.79 -9.72
CA LEU A 109 12.70 -36.49 -8.40
C LEU A 109 11.23 -36.90 -8.34
N TYR A 110 10.88 -37.70 -7.35
CA TYR A 110 9.53 -38.17 -7.06
C TYR A 110 9.06 -37.69 -5.69
N VAL A 111 7.78 -37.36 -5.57
CA VAL A 111 7.11 -37.06 -4.29
C VAL A 111 5.83 -37.89 -4.21
N ASN A 112 5.66 -38.63 -3.11
CA ASN A 112 4.52 -39.51 -2.84
C ASN A 112 4.21 -40.45 -4.02
N GLY A 113 5.26 -41.02 -4.61
CA GLY A 113 5.17 -41.97 -5.74
C GLY A 113 4.94 -41.34 -7.11
N SER A 114 4.74 -40.02 -7.20
CA SER A 114 4.54 -39.31 -8.48
C SER A 114 5.83 -38.63 -8.92
N LYS A 115 6.19 -38.74 -10.21
CA LYS A 115 7.34 -38.03 -10.79
C LYS A 115 7.04 -36.53 -10.80
N VAL A 116 7.88 -35.74 -10.15
CA VAL A 116 7.77 -34.27 -10.13
C VAL A 116 8.47 -33.71 -11.36
N ARG A 117 9.76 -34.03 -11.53
CA ARG A 117 10.60 -33.60 -12.67
C ARG A 117 11.92 -34.35 -12.70
N GLN A 118 12.68 -34.18 -13.78
CA GLN A 118 14.11 -34.51 -13.84
C GLN A 118 14.91 -33.32 -13.29
N ILE A 119 15.90 -33.59 -12.44
CA ILE A 119 16.78 -32.58 -11.84
C ILE A 119 18.17 -32.65 -12.46
N SER A 120 18.83 -31.49 -12.54
CA SER A 120 20.19 -31.36 -13.06
C SER A 120 21.19 -31.21 -11.93
N LEU A 121 22.28 -31.96 -12.00
CA LEU A 121 23.34 -32.07 -11.02
C LEU A 121 24.68 -31.73 -11.70
N PRO A 122 25.05 -30.44 -11.78
CA PRO A 122 26.32 -30.00 -12.37
C PRO A 122 27.56 -30.75 -11.87
N ALA A 123 28.59 -30.83 -12.71
CA ALA A 123 29.87 -31.43 -12.35
C ALA A 123 30.48 -30.71 -11.13
N THR A 124 30.96 -31.49 -10.15
CA THR A 124 31.82 -31.00 -9.07
C THR A 124 33.28 -31.10 -9.51
N ALA A 125 34.20 -30.49 -8.75
CA ALA A 125 35.62 -30.48 -9.12
C ALA A 125 36.22 -31.89 -9.20
N ASN A 126 35.74 -32.80 -8.34
CA ASN A 126 36.06 -34.22 -8.28
C ASN A 126 35.05 -34.92 -7.36
N TRP A 127 35.19 -36.24 -7.18
CA TRP A 127 34.32 -37.05 -6.32
C TRP A 127 34.43 -36.75 -4.82
N ASP A 128 35.52 -36.10 -4.38
CA ASP A 128 35.72 -35.70 -2.99
C ASP A 128 35.16 -34.28 -2.70
N THR A 129 34.59 -33.64 -3.74
CA THR A 129 34.02 -32.28 -3.67
C THR A 129 32.51 -32.35 -3.81
N TRP A 130 31.81 -31.77 -2.84
CA TRP A 130 30.36 -31.83 -2.70
C TRP A 130 29.72 -30.47 -2.99
N SER A 131 28.60 -30.48 -3.71
CA SER A 131 27.79 -29.30 -4.02
C SER A 131 26.35 -29.50 -3.57
N THR A 132 25.54 -28.45 -3.63
CA THR A 132 24.11 -28.50 -3.31
C THR A 132 23.26 -27.93 -4.44
N THR A 133 22.10 -28.55 -4.69
CA THR A 133 21.03 -27.96 -5.51
C THR A 133 19.74 -27.87 -4.70
N ASP A 134 18.91 -26.87 -4.97
CA ASP A 134 17.65 -26.62 -4.26
C ASP A 134 16.44 -26.87 -5.18
N GLU A 135 15.49 -27.68 -4.71
CA GLU A 135 14.31 -28.07 -5.48
C GLU A 135 13.03 -27.67 -4.75
N ALA A 136 12.16 -26.88 -5.39
CA ALA A 136 10.85 -26.51 -4.82
C ALA A 136 9.88 -27.71 -4.85
N LEU A 137 9.26 -28.03 -3.71
CA LEU A 137 8.35 -29.17 -3.54
C LEU A 137 7.02 -28.77 -2.89
N THR A 138 5.99 -29.58 -3.08
CA THR A 138 4.74 -29.48 -2.33
C THR A 138 4.60 -30.70 -1.43
N TYR A 139 4.51 -30.47 -0.12
CA TYR A 139 4.33 -31.52 0.89
C TYR A 139 2.84 -31.67 1.25
N GLN A 140 2.41 -32.91 1.50
CA GLN A 140 1.16 -33.22 2.18
C GLN A 140 1.39 -33.15 3.70
N LYS A 141 0.32 -32.96 4.48
CA LYS A 141 0.39 -33.09 5.95
C LYS A 141 0.70 -34.54 6.31
N GLY A 142 1.61 -34.75 7.25
CA GLY A 142 2.08 -36.07 7.67
C GLY A 142 3.32 -36.52 6.90
N ALA A 143 3.48 -37.84 6.75
CA ALA A 143 4.63 -38.42 6.08
C ALA A 143 4.55 -38.23 4.56
N ASN A 144 5.64 -37.77 3.96
CA ASN A 144 5.84 -37.67 2.52
C ASN A 144 7.02 -38.53 2.11
N THR A 145 6.90 -39.25 1.01
CA THR A 145 8.00 -40.02 0.43
C THR A 145 8.65 -39.19 -0.67
N VAL A 146 9.93 -38.85 -0.52
CA VAL A 146 10.70 -38.08 -1.51
C VAL A 146 11.81 -38.97 -2.05
N ALA A 147 11.83 -39.24 -3.35
CA ALA A 147 12.80 -40.17 -3.93
C ALA A 147 13.58 -39.58 -5.10
N LEU A 148 14.88 -39.90 -5.15
CA LEU A 148 15.79 -39.62 -6.25
C LEU A 148 16.07 -40.95 -6.96
N THR A 149 15.55 -41.07 -8.18
CA THR A 149 15.53 -42.31 -8.95
C THR A 149 16.31 -42.14 -10.25
N PHE A 150 17.19 -43.08 -10.56
CA PHE A 150 17.89 -43.15 -11.83
C PHE A 150 17.04 -43.90 -12.86
N THR A 151 16.21 -43.15 -13.59
CA THR A 151 15.30 -43.69 -14.59
C THR A 151 15.98 -43.87 -15.95
N SER A 152 15.28 -44.47 -16.94
CA SER A 152 15.79 -44.62 -18.30
C SER A 152 16.08 -43.29 -19.01
N SER A 153 15.44 -42.19 -18.59
CA SER A 153 15.66 -40.84 -19.16
C SER A 153 16.82 -40.07 -18.51
N ASP A 154 17.40 -40.59 -17.43
CA ASP A 154 18.41 -39.91 -16.64
C ASP A 154 19.83 -40.27 -17.11
N SER A 155 20.85 -39.50 -16.71
CA SER A 155 22.26 -39.79 -17.00
C SER A 155 23.06 -40.35 -15.81
N GLY A 156 22.55 -40.24 -14.57
CA GLY A 156 23.04 -40.98 -13.40
C GLY A 156 24.49 -40.69 -13.03
N ASN A 157 25.18 -41.70 -12.47
CA ASN A 157 26.59 -41.64 -12.08
C ASN A 157 26.92 -40.44 -11.18
N ILE A 158 26.23 -40.35 -10.02
CA ILE A 158 26.48 -39.35 -8.97
C ILE A 158 26.61 -40.04 -7.61
N ASN A 159 27.18 -39.34 -6.63
CA ASN A 159 27.15 -39.72 -5.22
C ASN A 159 26.19 -38.80 -4.49
N LEU A 160 25.16 -39.37 -3.86
CA LEU A 160 24.14 -38.65 -3.09
C LEU A 160 24.46 -38.75 -1.61
N ASP A 161 24.72 -37.61 -0.96
CA ASP A 161 25.15 -37.58 0.44
C ASP A 161 23.98 -37.40 1.39
N ASN A 162 23.26 -36.28 1.29
CA ASN A 162 22.10 -36.02 2.13
C ASN A 162 21.07 -35.16 1.39
N VAL A 163 19.87 -35.10 1.98
CA VAL A 163 18.88 -34.08 1.62
C VAL A 163 18.49 -33.28 2.85
N THR A 164 18.32 -31.97 2.71
CA THR A 164 17.72 -31.12 3.73
C THR A 164 16.35 -30.67 3.26
N ALA A 165 15.31 -31.24 3.87
CA ALA A 165 13.93 -30.88 3.60
C ALA A 165 13.53 -29.65 4.43
N ILE A 166 12.97 -28.66 3.76
CA ILE A 166 12.38 -27.46 4.36
C ILE A 166 10.88 -27.59 4.16
N THR A 167 10.18 -27.98 5.22
CA THR A 167 8.72 -28.22 5.19
C THR A 167 7.93 -26.96 5.55
N PRO A 168 6.71 -26.78 5.01
CA PRO A 168 5.86 -25.67 5.41
C PRO A 168 5.56 -25.75 6.91
N THR A 169 5.70 -24.61 7.60
CA THR A 169 5.23 -24.47 8.99
C THR A 169 3.79 -23.98 9.00
N ALA A 170 2.99 -24.42 9.97
CA ALA A 170 1.72 -23.77 10.26
C ALA A 170 1.99 -22.28 10.52
N PRO A 171 1.24 -21.35 9.95
CA PRO A 171 1.41 -19.94 10.25
C PRO A 171 1.20 -19.72 11.76
N THR A 172 2.27 -19.41 12.47
CA THR A 172 2.23 -19.11 13.91
C THR A 172 2.04 -17.61 14.08
N GLY A 173 0.79 -17.16 14.04
CA GLY A 173 0.44 -15.76 14.25
C GLY A 173 -1.00 -15.48 13.86
N SER A 174 -1.65 -14.64 14.66
CA SER A 174 -2.96 -14.09 14.31
C SER A 174 -2.87 -12.57 14.35
N VAL A 175 -3.55 -11.92 13.41
CA VAL A 175 -3.67 -10.46 13.38
C VAL A 175 -5.05 -10.11 13.93
N THR A 176 -5.05 -9.39 15.04
CA THR A 176 -6.27 -8.88 15.66
C THR A 176 -6.63 -7.54 15.03
N HIS A 177 -7.84 -7.45 14.49
CA HIS A 177 -8.46 -6.24 14.00
C HIS A 177 -9.60 -5.86 14.95
N GLU A 178 -9.34 -4.84 15.77
CA GLU A 178 -10.30 -4.31 16.73
C GLU A 178 -11.46 -3.59 16.00
N ALA A 179 -12.70 -3.86 16.38
CA ALA A 179 -13.89 -3.34 15.71
C ALA A 179 -14.04 -1.83 15.90
N GLU A 180 -13.61 -1.28 17.03
CA GLU A 180 -13.56 0.15 17.27
C GLU A 180 -12.45 0.89 16.50
N LYS A 181 -11.68 0.19 15.65
CA LYS A 181 -10.79 0.78 14.64
C LYS A 181 -11.28 0.58 13.21
N ALA A 182 -12.23 -0.32 13.00
CA ALA A 182 -12.84 -0.58 11.70
C ALA A 182 -13.61 0.64 11.18
N PHE A 183 -13.78 0.71 9.87
CA PHE A 183 -14.76 1.59 9.25
C PHE A 183 -16.16 1.07 9.59
N ALA A 184 -17.04 1.94 10.07
CA ALA A 184 -18.41 1.58 10.42
C ALA A 184 -19.40 2.60 9.85
N SER A 185 -20.51 2.10 9.30
CA SER A 185 -21.54 2.95 8.71
C SER A 185 -22.92 2.31 8.78
N GLY A 186 -23.96 3.12 8.60
CA GLY A 186 -25.34 2.64 8.52
C GLY A 186 -25.98 2.23 9.85
N GLY A 187 -25.39 2.63 10.99
CA GLY A 187 -25.95 2.36 12.33
C GLY A 187 -24.93 2.11 13.43
N PRO A 188 -23.85 1.32 13.21
CA PRO A 188 -22.98 0.95 14.31
C PRO A 188 -22.21 2.13 14.90
N THR A 189 -22.07 2.16 16.22
CA THR A 189 -21.35 3.17 16.98
C THR A 189 -20.34 2.54 17.93
N ARG A 190 -19.27 3.29 18.25
CA ARG A 190 -18.24 2.87 19.21
C ARG A 190 -18.79 2.99 20.64
N ALA A 191 -18.58 1.96 21.47
CA ALA A 191 -19.01 1.92 22.86
C ALA A 191 -17.96 1.25 23.76
N SER A 192 -18.01 1.55 25.06
CA SER A 192 -17.08 1.03 26.07
C SER A 192 -17.76 0.74 27.41
N SER A 193 -19.09 0.72 27.44
CA SER A 193 -19.89 0.63 28.68
C SER A 193 -19.93 -0.76 29.33
N VAL A 194 -19.41 -1.78 28.65
CA VAL A 194 -19.39 -3.17 29.13
C VAL A 194 -17.94 -3.62 29.18
N THR A 195 -17.53 -4.33 30.23
CA THR A 195 -16.16 -4.82 30.38
C THR A 195 -15.87 -6.05 29.51
N GLY A 196 -14.58 -6.39 29.36
CA GLY A 196 -14.13 -7.62 28.74
C GLY A 196 -13.98 -7.58 27.22
N TYR A 197 -14.10 -6.41 26.58
CA TYR A 197 -13.63 -6.19 25.19
C TYR A 197 -12.10 -6.17 25.12
N THR A 198 -11.53 -6.36 23.91
CA THR A 198 -10.12 -6.07 23.63
C THR A 198 -9.95 -4.64 23.12
N GLY A 199 -8.72 -4.15 23.06
CA GLY A 199 -8.46 -2.77 22.64
C GLY A 199 -9.08 -1.72 23.56
N SER A 200 -9.81 -0.79 22.96
CA SER A 200 -10.35 0.43 23.59
C SER A 200 -11.88 0.48 23.66
N GLY A 201 -12.56 -0.48 23.03
CA GLY A 201 -14.02 -0.53 23.02
C GLY A 201 -14.53 -1.61 22.07
N TYR A 202 -15.77 -1.47 21.63
CA TYR A 202 -16.43 -2.37 20.70
C TYR A 202 -17.45 -1.60 19.84
N LEU A 203 -17.98 -2.23 18.79
CA LEU A 203 -19.10 -1.70 18.00
C LEU A 203 -20.43 -2.28 18.46
N THR A 204 -21.45 -1.43 18.59
CA THR A 204 -22.84 -1.81 18.86
C THR A 204 -23.76 -1.15 17.83
N GLY A 205 -25.03 -1.53 17.75
CA GLY A 205 -26.00 -0.81 16.89
C GLY A 205 -26.14 -1.36 15.47
N PHE A 206 -25.86 -2.64 15.26
CA PHE A 206 -26.15 -3.35 14.02
C PHE A 206 -27.66 -3.63 13.85
N GLY A 207 -28.52 -2.60 13.93
CA GLY A 207 -29.99 -2.76 13.98
C GLY A 207 -30.70 -2.66 12.63
N THR A 208 -30.06 -2.04 11.63
CA THR A 208 -30.65 -1.66 10.34
C THR A 208 -30.00 -2.40 9.18
N THR A 209 -30.75 -2.69 8.12
CA THR A 209 -30.18 -3.20 6.86
C THR A 209 -29.15 -2.21 6.32
N GLY A 210 -27.96 -2.70 5.96
CA GLY A 210 -26.82 -1.90 5.53
C GLY A 210 -25.86 -1.51 6.65
N ALA A 211 -26.23 -1.67 7.93
CA ALA A 211 -25.32 -1.48 9.06
C ALA A 211 -24.11 -2.40 8.90
N ARG A 212 -22.90 -1.85 8.94
CA ARG A 212 -21.68 -2.62 8.66
C ARG A 212 -20.46 -2.17 9.45
N ALA A 213 -19.54 -3.12 9.60
CA ALA A 213 -18.15 -2.88 9.96
C ALA A 213 -17.24 -3.51 8.89
N ALA A 214 -16.35 -2.71 8.31
CA ALA A 214 -15.40 -3.12 7.28
C ALA A 214 -13.96 -3.09 7.82
N PHE A 215 -13.25 -4.20 7.62
CA PHE A 215 -11.90 -4.45 8.10
C PHE A 215 -10.95 -4.61 6.90
N ALA A 216 -9.92 -3.77 6.85
CA ALA A 216 -8.79 -3.93 5.95
C ALA A 216 -7.92 -5.10 6.43
N VAL A 217 -7.80 -6.16 5.62
CA VAL A 217 -7.06 -7.38 5.96
C VAL A 217 -6.03 -7.66 4.87
N ASN A 218 -4.75 -7.66 5.23
CA ASN A 218 -3.68 -8.06 4.33
C ASN A 218 -3.42 -9.57 4.38
N ALA A 219 -3.35 -10.22 3.23
CA ALA A 219 -3.11 -11.64 3.10
C ALA A 219 -1.89 -11.90 2.22
N ALA A 220 -0.96 -12.75 2.68
CA ALA A 220 0.29 -13.02 1.95
C ALA A 220 0.06 -13.76 0.63
N GLU A 221 -0.99 -14.59 0.57
CA GLU A 221 -1.34 -15.41 -0.58
C GLU A 221 -2.87 -15.54 -0.72
N ALA A 222 -3.34 -15.82 -1.93
CA ALA A 222 -4.76 -16.02 -2.20
C ALA A 222 -5.19 -17.44 -1.74
N LYS A 223 -6.01 -17.51 -0.69
CA LYS A 223 -6.57 -18.76 -0.14
C LYS A 223 -7.73 -18.46 0.82
N SER A 224 -8.37 -19.51 1.36
CA SER A 224 -9.26 -19.32 2.51
C SER A 224 -8.46 -19.15 3.79
N TYR A 225 -8.78 -18.12 4.56
CA TYR A 225 -8.20 -17.84 5.88
C TYR A 225 -9.24 -18.10 6.95
N SER A 226 -8.86 -18.88 7.97
CA SER A 226 -9.69 -19.06 9.15
C SER A 226 -9.52 -17.86 10.09
N PHE A 227 -10.62 -17.42 10.68
CA PHE A 227 -10.61 -16.34 11.64
C PHE A 227 -11.72 -16.45 12.66
N ASP A 228 -11.49 -15.75 13.76
CA ASP A 228 -12.39 -15.68 14.90
C ASP A 228 -13.13 -14.35 14.89
N VAL A 229 -14.46 -14.41 14.97
CA VAL A 229 -15.32 -13.25 15.23
C VAL A 229 -15.56 -13.19 16.73
N ARG A 230 -15.04 -12.17 17.41
CA ARG A 230 -15.29 -11.95 18.84
C ARG A 230 -16.50 -11.05 19.02
N TYR A 231 -17.53 -11.58 19.68
CA TYR A 231 -18.84 -10.94 19.74
C TYR A 231 -19.60 -11.22 21.03
N ARG A 232 -20.66 -10.46 21.28
CA ARG A 232 -21.71 -10.78 22.25
C ARG A 232 -23.09 -10.38 21.75
N THR A 233 -24.10 -11.13 22.16
CA THR A 233 -25.52 -10.74 22.10
C THR A 233 -25.93 -10.21 23.48
N PRO A 234 -26.44 -8.97 23.58
CA PRO A 234 -26.87 -8.42 24.88
C PRO A 234 -28.02 -9.20 25.53
N ASP A 235 -28.82 -9.88 24.73
CA ASP A 235 -29.98 -10.68 25.12
C ASP A 235 -29.74 -12.19 24.92
N ALA A 236 -30.68 -12.99 25.41
CA ALA A 236 -30.67 -14.45 25.26
C ALA A 236 -31.12 -14.92 23.86
N THR A 237 -31.10 -14.03 22.86
CA THR A 237 -31.44 -14.36 21.47
C THR A 237 -30.16 -14.50 20.64
N ALA A 238 -30.18 -15.43 19.69
CA ALA A 238 -29.11 -15.53 18.70
C ALA A 238 -29.22 -14.35 17.73
N ALA A 239 -28.10 -13.99 17.10
CA ALA A 239 -28.06 -12.99 16.05
C ALA A 239 -27.57 -13.61 14.74
N THR A 240 -27.87 -12.97 13.62
CA THR A 240 -27.26 -13.29 12.34
C THR A 240 -26.66 -12.05 11.69
N ILE A 241 -25.56 -12.23 10.98
CA ILE A 241 -24.86 -11.16 10.27
C ILE A 241 -24.25 -11.73 8.99
N THR A 242 -24.27 -10.98 7.90
CA THR A 242 -23.72 -11.44 6.62
C THR A 242 -22.23 -11.10 6.51
N LEU A 243 -21.42 -12.10 6.21
CA LEU A 243 -20.00 -11.97 5.91
C LEU A 243 -19.81 -11.69 4.41
N VAL A 244 -19.14 -10.58 4.11
CA VAL A 244 -18.82 -10.12 2.76
C VAL A 244 -17.30 -9.98 2.66
N ALA A 245 -16.70 -10.54 1.60
CA ALA A 245 -15.27 -10.41 1.31
C ALA A 245 -15.10 -9.72 -0.05
N ASN A 246 -14.36 -8.60 -0.06
CA ASN A 246 -14.12 -7.77 -1.25
C ASN A 246 -15.41 -7.46 -2.01
N GLY A 247 -16.48 -7.07 -1.31
CA GLY A 247 -17.80 -6.75 -1.90
C GLY A 247 -18.63 -7.95 -2.35
N LEU A 248 -18.14 -9.20 -2.22
CA LEU A 248 -18.88 -10.41 -2.54
C LEU A 248 -19.40 -11.08 -1.28
N THR A 249 -20.68 -11.43 -1.27
CA THR A 249 -21.29 -12.20 -0.17
C THR A 249 -20.65 -13.57 -0.09
N VAL A 250 -20.07 -13.89 1.07
CA VAL A 250 -19.51 -15.22 1.37
C VAL A 250 -20.61 -16.12 1.93
N ARG A 251 -21.20 -15.71 3.07
CA ARG A 251 -22.27 -16.45 3.75
C ARG A 251 -22.89 -15.61 4.87
N ARG A 252 -24.08 -16.01 5.32
CA ARG A 252 -24.67 -15.55 6.58
C ARG A 252 -24.07 -16.33 7.74
N LEU A 253 -23.59 -15.63 8.77
CA LEU A 253 -23.11 -16.20 10.01
C LEU A 253 -24.26 -16.28 11.01
N SER A 254 -24.37 -17.41 11.69
CA SER A 254 -25.25 -17.58 12.85
C SER A 254 -24.41 -17.43 14.12
N LEU A 255 -24.75 -16.43 14.92
CA LEU A 255 -24.08 -16.08 16.17
C LEU A 255 -24.93 -16.58 17.35
N PRO A 256 -24.57 -17.70 18.00
CA PRO A 256 -25.28 -18.20 19.17
C PRO A 256 -25.51 -17.13 20.24
N ALA A 257 -26.64 -17.21 20.93
CA ALA A 257 -26.95 -16.36 22.07
C ALA A 257 -25.86 -16.49 23.15
N THR A 258 -25.39 -15.36 23.63
CA THR A 258 -24.32 -15.28 24.64
C THR A 258 -24.81 -14.76 25.99
N SER A 259 -26.07 -14.28 26.05
CA SER A 259 -26.68 -13.69 27.25
C SER A 259 -25.77 -12.65 27.93
N GLY A 260 -25.13 -11.83 27.11
CA GLY A 260 -24.25 -10.75 27.55
C GLY A 260 -22.78 -11.12 27.76
N ALA A 261 -22.34 -12.37 27.57
CA ALA A 261 -20.93 -12.75 27.65
C ALA A 261 -20.19 -12.58 26.31
N TRP A 262 -18.92 -12.19 26.32
CA TRP A 262 -18.09 -12.23 25.11
C TRP A 262 -17.79 -13.69 24.72
N GLN A 263 -18.01 -14.02 23.45
CA GLN A 263 -17.78 -15.33 22.85
C GLN A 263 -17.02 -15.17 21.53
N THR A 264 -16.53 -16.29 21.00
CA THR A 264 -15.85 -16.34 19.71
C THR A 264 -16.55 -17.33 18.79
N LEU A 265 -16.86 -16.89 17.57
CA LEU A 265 -17.25 -17.78 16.47
C LEU A 265 -16.08 -17.92 15.51
N THR A 266 -15.53 -19.12 15.39
CA THR A 266 -14.54 -19.43 14.35
C THR A 266 -15.25 -19.65 13.01
N THR A 267 -14.73 -19.02 11.96
CA THR A 267 -15.20 -19.16 10.58
C THR A 267 -14.03 -19.00 9.61
N ASP A 268 -14.32 -18.81 8.32
CA ASP A 268 -13.34 -18.62 7.27
C ASP A 268 -13.86 -17.68 6.17
N ALA A 269 -12.96 -17.14 5.36
CA ALA A 269 -13.30 -16.42 4.14
C ALA A 269 -12.21 -16.59 3.06
N PRO A 270 -12.58 -16.65 1.77
CA PRO A 270 -11.62 -16.55 0.68
C PRO A 270 -11.05 -15.12 0.63
N LEU A 271 -9.74 -14.99 0.80
CA LEU A 271 -9.00 -13.74 0.63
C LEU A 271 -8.08 -13.85 -0.59
N ARG A 272 -7.89 -12.71 -1.27
CA ARG A 272 -6.91 -12.52 -2.34
C ARG A 272 -5.54 -12.25 -1.71
N ALA A 273 -4.46 -12.43 -2.47
CA ALA A 273 -3.15 -11.90 -2.05
C ALA A 273 -3.21 -10.37 -1.99
N GLY A 274 -2.54 -9.77 -0.99
CA GLY A 274 -2.57 -8.34 -0.72
C GLY A 274 -3.75 -7.89 0.13
N LEU A 275 -4.15 -6.64 -0.06
CA LEU A 275 -5.21 -5.98 0.71
C LEU A 275 -6.61 -6.53 0.34
N ASN A 276 -7.40 -6.84 1.36
CA ASN A 276 -8.78 -7.27 1.25
C ASN A 276 -9.68 -6.44 2.17
N ASN A 277 -10.96 -6.36 1.82
CA ASN A 277 -12.00 -5.82 2.69
C ASN A 277 -12.89 -6.95 3.18
N LEU A 278 -12.77 -7.28 4.46
CA LEU A 278 -13.67 -8.21 5.13
C LEU A 278 -14.73 -7.41 5.88
N THR A 279 -16.01 -7.62 5.56
CA THR A 279 -17.11 -6.83 6.10
C THR A 279 -18.13 -7.73 6.78
N LEU A 280 -18.53 -7.35 7.99
CA LEU A 280 -19.72 -7.86 8.65
C LEU A 280 -20.84 -6.85 8.43
N ARG A 281 -21.85 -7.23 7.63
CA ARG A 281 -22.95 -6.36 7.20
C ARG A 281 -24.29 -6.99 7.53
N ARG A 282 -25.22 -6.17 8.03
CA ARG A 282 -26.61 -6.58 8.24
C ARG A 282 -27.36 -6.51 6.93
N GLU A 283 -27.89 -7.65 6.49
CA GLU A 283 -28.66 -7.78 5.26
C GLU A 283 -30.14 -8.06 5.53
N SER A 284 -30.95 -8.00 4.48
CA SER A 284 -32.32 -8.52 4.55
C SER A 284 -32.31 -9.99 4.99
N GLY A 285 -33.10 -10.30 6.03
CA GLY A 285 -33.15 -11.60 6.69
C GLY A 285 -32.19 -11.78 7.88
N ASP A 286 -31.30 -10.82 8.14
CA ASP A 286 -30.48 -10.81 9.36
C ASP A 286 -31.26 -10.34 10.60
N ASN A 287 -30.95 -10.91 11.77
CA ASN A 287 -31.72 -10.73 13.00
C ASN A 287 -30.82 -10.53 14.25
N GLY A 288 -31.48 -10.30 15.39
CA GLY A 288 -30.84 -10.19 16.70
C GLY A 288 -30.07 -8.89 16.91
N ASN A 289 -29.57 -8.72 18.14
CA ASN A 289 -28.69 -7.62 18.53
C ASN A 289 -27.27 -8.15 18.71
N LEU A 290 -26.31 -7.45 18.10
CA LEU A 290 -24.90 -7.81 18.11
C LEU A 290 -24.07 -6.66 18.65
N GLN A 291 -23.09 -7.01 19.49
CA GLN A 291 -21.94 -6.18 19.80
C GLN A 291 -20.68 -6.91 19.33
N LEU A 292 -19.89 -6.22 18.52
CA LEU A 292 -18.73 -6.76 17.83
C LEU A 292 -17.46 -6.18 18.45
N ASP A 293 -16.59 -7.04 18.92
CA ASP A 293 -15.32 -6.64 19.51
C ASP A 293 -14.20 -6.55 18.47
N GLY A 294 -14.10 -7.54 17.60
CA GLY A 294 -13.05 -7.59 16.60
C GLY A 294 -12.99 -8.91 15.88
N LEU A 295 -12.05 -8.97 14.93
CA LEU A 295 -11.71 -10.16 14.17
C LEU A 295 -10.27 -10.57 14.48
N ASN A 296 -10.03 -11.85 14.69
CA ASN A 296 -8.66 -12.37 14.82
C ASN A 296 -8.37 -13.31 13.65
N ILE A 297 -7.61 -12.83 12.66
CA ILE A 297 -7.35 -13.57 11.42
C ILE A 297 -6.07 -14.39 11.58
N THR A 298 -6.19 -15.71 11.50
CA THR A 298 -5.02 -16.60 11.58
C THR A 298 -4.22 -16.50 10.29
N ALA A 299 -2.89 -16.41 10.39
CA ALA A 299 -1.97 -16.35 9.24
C ALA A 299 -2.05 -15.10 8.36
N ALA A 300 -2.84 -14.09 8.71
CA ALA A 300 -2.86 -12.82 7.98
C ALA A 300 -1.51 -12.10 8.10
N ALA A 301 -1.16 -11.33 7.08
CA ALA A 301 -0.05 -10.40 7.15
C ALA A 301 -0.50 -9.15 7.92
N ALA A 302 0.43 -8.52 8.65
CA ALA A 302 0.14 -7.23 9.25
C ALA A 302 -0.09 -6.17 8.14
N ASN A 303 -1.03 -5.27 8.38
CA ASN A 303 -1.14 -4.05 7.59
C ASN A 303 0.02 -3.12 7.95
N ALA A 304 0.28 -2.13 7.08
CA ALA A 304 1.14 -1.02 7.43
C ALA A 304 0.57 -0.28 8.67
N THR A 305 1.46 0.14 9.58
CA THR A 305 1.06 0.89 10.77
C THR A 305 0.78 2.36 10.46
N ARG A 306 1.35 2.87 9.36
CA ARG A 306 1.03 4.15 8.72
C ARG A 306 1.15 4.00 7.20
N GLY A 307 0.38 4.80 6.47
CA GLY A 307 0.33 4.77 5.02
C GLY A 307 -0.36 3.52 4.48
N ALA A 308 -0.47 3.47 3.16
CA ALA A 308 -1.20 2.43 2.47
C ALA A 308 -0.48 1.08 2.56
N THR A 309 -1.25 0.03 2.81
CA THR A 309 -0.78 -1.34 2.62
C THR A 309 -0.84 -1.69 1.14
N VAL A 310 0.31 -1.63 0.45
CA VAL A 310 0.40 -1.74 -1.00
C VAL A 310 0.91 -3.12 -1.47
N PRO A 311 0.49 -3.60 -2.66
CA PRO A 311 0.94 -4.88 -3.22
C PRO A 311 2.31 -4.82 -3.90
N TYR A 312 2.81 -3.61 -4.19
CA TYR A 312 4.06 -3.38 -4.90
C TYR A 312 5.25 -3.12 -3.96
N THR A 313 6.45 -3.23 -4.52
CA THR A 313 7.70 -2.78 -3.90
C THR A 313 8.28 -1.65 -4.74
N THR A 314 8.58 -0.52 -4.10
CA THR A 314 9.17 0.67 -4.73
C THR A 314 10.69 0.63 -4.64
N TYR A 315 11.36 0.99 -5.74
CA TYR A 315 12.80 1.22 -5.82
C TYR A 315 13.05 2.62 -6.37
N GLU A 316 13.60 3.51 -5.54
CA GLU A 316 14.03 4.85 -5.96
C GLU A 316 15.25 4.74 -6.88
N ALA A 317 15.25 5.44 -8.01
CA ALA A 317 16.24 5.30 -9.06
C ALA A 317 17.65 5.67 -8.59
N GLU A 318 17.78 6.72 -7.78
CA GLU A 318 19.05 7.18 -7.22
C GLU A 318 19.68 6.20 -6.23
N ASN A 319 18.93 5.20 -5.75
CA ASN A 319 19.44 4.11 -4.92
C ASN A 319 19.83 2.87 -5.76
N GLY A 320 19.54 2.88 -7.06
CA GLY A 320 19.97 1.86 -8.01
C GLY A 320 21.45 1.96 -8.37
N SER A 321 21.99 0.89 -8.95
CA SER A 321 23.31 0.95 -9.58
C SER A 321 23.15 1.62 -10.94
N THR A 322 23.87 2.72 -11.18
CA THR A 322 23.77 3.49 -12.42
C THR A 322 25.15 3.95 -12.91
N ASN A 323 25.29 4.10 -14.21
CA ASN A 323 26.38 4.83 -14.87
C ASN A 323 25.90 6.13 -15.55
N GLY A 324 24.61 6.48 -15.43
CA GLY A 324 24.07 7.79 -15.77
C GLY A 324 24.32 8.80 -14.65
N SER A 325 23.70 9.97 -14.74
CA SER A 325 23.88 11.04 -13.75
C SER A 325 22.75 11.08 -12.73
N VAL A 326 23.09 11.24 -11.45
CA VAL A 326 22.09 11.44 -10.39
C VAL A 326 21.71 12.92 -10.32
N LEU A 327 20.43 13.20 -10.54
CA LEU A 327 19.82 14.52 -10.38
C LEU A 327 19.44 14.76 -8.91
N GLY A 328 19.64 16.00 -8.42
CA GLY A 328 19.17 16.43 -7.10
C GLY A 328 20.08 16.04 -5.91
N PRO A 329 19.66 16.34 -4.67
CA PRO A 329 18.34 16.84 -4.30
C PRO A 329 18.17 18.35 -4.51
N ASP A 330 17.00 18.80 -5.00
CA ASP A 330 16.63 20.22 -5.10
C ASP A 330 15.12 20.39 -4.87
N ARG A 331 14.71 21.46 -4.20
CA ARG A 331 13.30 21.80 -3.90
C ARG A 331 12.83 23.10 -4.56
N THR A 332 13.70 23.70 -5.37
CA THR A 332 13.38 24.94 -6.08
C THR A 332 12.24 24.66 -7.05
N TYR A 333 11.10 25.32 -6.85
CA TYR A 333 9.95 25.21 -7.74
C TYR A 333 10.38 25.45 -9.20
N LEU A 334 9.78 24.72 -10.14
CA LEU A 334 10.11 24.69 -11.57
C LEU A 334 11.46 24.02 -11.91
N LYS A 335 11.99 23.18 -11.00
CA LYS A 335 13.10 22.27 -11.29
C LYS A 335 12.59 20.84 -11.31
N THR A 336 13.05 20.04 -12.28
CA THR A 336 12.69 18.61 -12.38
C THR A 336 12.95 17.85 -11.09
N ALA A 337 14.12 18.08 -10.46
CA ALA A 337 14.45 17.50 -9.16
C ALA A 337 13.42 17.81 -8.05
N SER A 338 12.77 18.97 -8.10
CA SER A 338 11.74 19.33 -7.11
C SER A 338 10.49 18.48 -7.20
N GLU A 339 10.23 17.85 -8.34
CA GLU A 339 9.05 16.99 -8.56
C GLU A 339 9.40 15.50 -8.61
N ALA A 340 10.65 15.13 -8.29
CA ALA A 340 11.06 13.75 -8.13
C ALA A 340 10.78 13.27 -6.69
N SER A 341 10.44 11.99 -6.51
CA SER A 341 10.40 11.36 -5.19
C SER A 341 11.76 11.50 -4.51
N GLY A 342 11.78 11.78 -3.21
CA GLY A 342 13.05 12.03 -2.53
C GLY A 342 13.83 13.27 -3.01
N ARG A 343 13.26 14.02 -3.97
CA ARG A 343 13.85 15.13 -4.72
C ARG A 343 15.00 14.75 -5.63
N LYS A 344 15.12 13.48 -5.98
CA LYS A 344 16.24 12.94 -6.76
C LYS A 344 15.75 11.98 -7.83
N ALA A 345 16.54 11.84 -8.88
CA ALA A 345 16.26 10.94 -9.99
C ALA A 345 17.58 10.54 -10.66
N VAL A 346 17.52 9.66 -11.66
CA VAL A 346 18.66 9.32 -12.52
C VAL A 346 18.37 9.77 -13.95
N VAL A 347 19.29 10.52 -14.55
CA VAL A 347 19.21 10.97 -15.95
C VAL A 347 20.09 10.07 -16.82
N LEU A 348 19.48 9.55 -17.89
CA LEU A 348 20.12 8.81 -18.97
C LEU A 348 20.09 9.68 -20.24
N ASP A 349 21.21 10.30 -20.61
CA ASP A 349 21.34 11.20 -21.76
C ASP A 349 22.30 10.67 -22.84
N GLN A 350 23.01 9.56 -22.56
CA GLN A 350 23.88 8.88 -23.52
C GLN A 350 23.48 7.42 -23.75
N THR A 351 23.69 6.95 -24.98
CA THR A 351 23.49 5.53 -25.32
C THR A 351 24.41 4.66 -24.45
N GLY A 352 23.84 3.64 -23.82
CA GLY A 352 24.52 2.74 -22.89
C GLY A 352 24.45 3.16 -21.43
N GLU A 353 23.88 4.34 -21.12
CA GLU A 353 23.56 4.69 -19.74
C GLU A 353 22.34 3.93 -19.24
N TYR A 354 22.39 3.51 -17.97
CA TYR A 354 21.37 2.70 -17.34
C TYR A 354 21.21 3.00 -15.86
N VAL A 355 20.09 2.54 -15.30
CA VAL A 355 19.92 2.30 -13.86
C VAL A 355 19.35 0.90 -13.66
N GLN A 356 19.83 0.18 -12.64
CA GLN A 356 19.41 -1.19 -12.36
C GLN A 356 19.23 -1.49 -10.87
N PHE A 357 18.33 -2.42 -10.61
CA PHE A 357 17.92 -2.83 -9.26
C PHE A 357 17.87 -4.36 -9.18
N THR A 358 18.09 -4.90 -7.98
CA THR A 358 17.84 -6.31 -7.70
C THR A 358 16.47 -6.45 -7.05
N LEU A 359 15.58 -7.23 -7.66
CA LEU A 359 14.23 -7.44 -7.14
C LEU A 359 14.27 -8.13 -5.78
N SER A 360 13.65 -7.54 -4.76
CA SER A 360 13.50 -8.13 -3.43
C SER A 360 12.31 -9.11 -3.32
N LYS A 361 11.37 -9.04 -4.27
CA LYS A 361 10.19 -9.90 -4.39
C LYS A 361 9.96 -10.30 -5.85
N PRO A 362 9.26 -11.41 -6.13
CA PRO A 362 8.84 -11.74 -7.49
C PRO A 362 7.96 -10.64 -8.09
N ALA A 363 8.09 -10.41 -9.40
CA ALA A 363 7.30 -9.42 -10.12
C ALA A 363 6.97 -9.89 -11.54
N ASN A 364 5.73 -9.68 -11.97
CA ASN A 364 5.27 -9.87 -13.35
C ASN A 364 4.68 -8.59 -13.95
N ALA A 365 4.74 -7.49 -13.21
CA ALA A 365 4.28 -6.18 -13.63
C ALA A 365 5.12 -5.09 -12.95
N LEU A 366 5.20 -3.94 -13.60
CA LEU A 366 5.90 -2.77 -13.08
C LEU A 366 5.18 -1.48 -13.43
N THR A 367 5.41 -0.44 -12.63
CA THR A 367 5.09 0.96 -12.93
C THR A 367 6.39 1.75 -12.85
N LEU A 368 6.75 2.46 -13.92
CA LEU A 368 7.91 3.33 -13.96
C LEU A 368 7.43 4.79 -13.91
N ARG A 369 7.95 5.57 -12.95
CA ARG A 369 7.78 7.03 -12.94
C ARG A 369 8.97 7.66 -13.64
N TYR A 370 8.71 8.45 -14.68
CA TYR A 370 9.71 8.96 -15.60
C TYR A 370 9.39 10.38 -16.06
N SER A 371 10.39 11.05 -16.62
CA SER A 371 10.23 12.29 -17.36
C SER A 371 11.08 12.21 -18.63
N ILE A 372 10.50 12.59 -19.76
CA ILE A 372 11.21 12.83 -21.02
C ILE A 372 11.03 14.31 -21.41
N PRO A 373 11.96 14.92 -22.16
CA PRO A 373 11.84 16.32 -22.59
C PRO A 373 10.58 16.56 -23.40
N ASP A 374 9.89 17.67 -23.18
CA ASP A 374 8.80 18.10 -24.07
C ASP A 374 9.35 18.47 -25.46
N SER A 375 8.48 18.44 -26.45
CA SER A 375 8.72 19.03 -27.76
C SER A 375 8.69 20.57 -27.69
N ALA A 376 9.35 21.23 -28.66
CA ALA A 376 9.37 22.69 -28.73
C ALA A 376 7.97 23.33 -28.93
N SER A 377 6.99 22.57 -29.41
CA SER A 377 5.62 23.01 -29.67
C SER A 377 4.60 22.52 -28.64
N GLY A 378 5.01 21.76 -27.60
CA GLY A 378 4.08 21.13 -26.65
C GLY A 378 3.26 19.99 -27.27
N SER A 379 3.69 19.48 -28.43
CA SER A 379 3.04 18.38 -29.14
C SER A 379 3.49 17.04 -28.58
N ALA A 380 2.52 16.22 -28.19
CA ALA A 380 2.79 14.89 -27.67
C ALA A 380 3.56 14.00 -28.65
N TYR A 381 4.49 13.22 -28.13
CA TYR A 381 5.20 12.15 -28.84
C TYR A 381 5.40 10.92 -27.95
N GLU A 382 5.83 9.83 -28.58
CA GLU A 382 6.19 8.59 -27.91
C GLU A 382 7.63 8.20 -28.22
N THR A 383 8.29 7.53 -27.27
CA THR A 383 9.67 7.08 -27.41
C THR A 383 9.91 5.80 -26.60
N PRO A 384 10.69 4.84 -27.09
CA PRO A 384 10.98 3.63 -26.32
C PRO A 384 12.05 3.89 -25.25
N LEU A 385 12.03 3.09 -24.18
CA LEU A 385 13.11 2.88 -23.24
C LEU A 385 13.34 1.38 -23.06
N SER A 386 14.57 0.94 -23.23
CA SER A 386 14.90 -0.48 -23.22
C SER A 386 14.92 -1.06 -21.80
N LEU A 387 14.17 -2.15 -21.58
CA LEU A 387 14.10 -2.89 -20.33
C LEU A 387 14.84 -4.22 -20.47
N TYR A 388 15.70 -4.53 -19.51
CA TYR A 388 16.49 -5.74 -19.43
C TYR A 388 16.20 -6.52 -18.14
N SER A 389 16.28 -7.85 -18.24
CA SER A 389 16.22 -8.77 -17.10
C SER A 389 17.44 -9.69 -17.13
N ALA A 390 18.21 -9.70 -16.04
CA ALA A 390 19.44 -10.49 -15.91
C ALA A 390 20.41 -10.34 -17.12
N GLY A 391 20.52 -9.11 -17.64
CA GLY A 391 21.38 -8.79 -18.79
C GLY A 391 20.80 -9.11 -20.17
N THR A 392 19.63 -9.74 -20.25
CA THR A 392 18.91 -10.02 -21.51
C THR A 392 17.87 -8.94 -21.77
N HIS A 393 17.79 -8.45 -23.01
CA HIS A 393 16.74 -7.51 -23.41
C HIS A 393 15.38 -8.21 -23.22
N LEU A 394 14.50 -7.58 -22.44
CA LEU A 394 13.20 -8.12 -22.10
C LEU A 394 12.13 -7.56 -23.03
N ARG A 395 12.10 -6.24 -23.20
CA ARG A 395 11.20 -5.49 -24.09
C ARG A 395 11.57 -4.01 -24.09
N ASP A 396 10.97 -3.26 -25.00
CA ASP A 396 10.91 -1.80 -24.91
C ASP A 396 9.65 -1.37 -24.15
N ILE A 397 9.77 -0.30 -23.38
CA ILE A 397 8.65 0.40 -22.72
C ILE A 397 8.39 1.67 -23.51
N THR A 398 7.16 1.87 -23.98
CA THR A 398 6.75 3.12 -24.63
C THR A 398 6.50 4.18 -23.57
N LEU A 399 7.22 5.29 -23.67
CA LEU A 399 7.07 6.49 -22.84
C LEU A 399 6.44 7.60 -23.67
N THR A 400 5.73 8.52 -23.03
CA THR A 400 5.14 9.71 -23.68
C THR A 400 5.31 10.95 -22.82
N ASP A 401 5.34 12.12 -23.45
CA ASP A 401 5.29 13.42 -22.77
C ASP A 401 3.84 13.95 -22.66
N LYS A 402 2.87 13.28 -23.28
CA LYS A 402 1.47 13.75 -23.44
C LYS A 402 0.83 14.25 -22.15
N TYR A 403 1.08 13.58 -21.03
CA TYR A 403 0.46 13.85 -19.74
C TYR A 403 1.40 14.57 -18.76
N SER A 404 2.62 14.85 -19.19
CA SER A 404 3.58 15.69 -18.49
C SER A 404 3.55 17.11 -19.07
N TRP A 405 4.31 18.01 -18.44
CA TRP A 405 4.58 19.37 -18.91
C TRP A 405 3.35 20.27 -18.99
N VAL A 406 3.13 21.02 -17.91
CA VAL A 406 2.25 22.19 -17.92
C VAL A 406 3.06 23.46 -17.67
N TYR A 407 2.55 24.58 -18.15
CA TYR A 407 3.27 25.84 -18.35
C TYR A 407 2.48 27.04 -17.87
N GLY A 408 3.21 28.13 -17.64
CA GLY A 408 2.64 29.45 -17.38
C GLY A 408 2.08 29.64 -15.98
N GLY A 409 1.15 30.60 -15.85
CA GLY A 409 0.49 30.92 -14.60
C GLY A 409 -0.76 30.06 -14.38
N TYR A 410 -1.19 29.94 -13.12
CA TYR A 410 -2.42 29.23 -12.76
C TYR A 410 -3.68 29.92 -13.32
N PRO A 411 -4.68 29.20 -13.87
CA PRO A 411 -4.68 27.76 -14.10
C PRO A 411 -3.71 27.36 -15.23
N TYR A 412 -2.90 26.34 -14.96
CA TYR A 412 -1.83 25.91 -15.86
C TYR A 412 -2.38 25.26 -17.13
N ASN A 413 -1.70 25.46 -18.25
CA ASN A 413 -2.00 24.89 -19.57
C ASN A 413 -0.80 24.11 -20.12
N ASN A 414 -0.94 23.44 -21.24
CA ASN A 414 0.11 22.64 -21.89
C ASN A 414 0.77 23.36 -23.08
N ASP A 415 0.95 24.69 -23.01
CA ASP A 415 1.55 25.49 -24.07
C ASP A 415 2.92 26.07 -23.63
N PRO A 416 4.05 25.55 -24.16
CA PRO A 416 5.39 26.02 -23.78
C PRO A 416 5.64 27.51 -24.00
N SER A 417 4.87 28.18 -24.87
CA SER A 417 5.01 29.62 -25.10
C SER A 417 4.58 30.46 -23.90
N GLN A 418 3.88 29.86 -22.92
CA GLN A 418 3.31 30.55 -21.78
C GLN A 418 4.23 30.66 -20.57
N GLY A 419 5.42 30.04 -20.60
CA GLY A 419 6.45 30.27 -19.60
C GLY A 419 7.26 29.03 -19.25
N SER A 420 7.63 28.91 -17.98
CA SER A 420 8.40 27.77 -17.48
C SER A 420 7.51 26.55 -17.25
N GLY A 421 8.02 25.37 -17.62
CA GLY A 421 7.34 24.09 -17.44
C GLY A 421 7.44 23.55 -16.00
N HIS A 422 6.48 22.71 -15.65
CA HIS A 422 6.40 21.89 -14.44
C HIS A 422 5.45 20.71 -14.70
N HIS A 423 5.11 19.90 -13.68
CA HIS A 423 4.45 18.59 -13.88
C HIS A 423 5.32 17.70 -14.80
N PHE A 424 6.60 17.58 -14.47
CA PHE A 424 7.61 17.02 -15.36
C PHE A 424 7.49 15.51 -15.55
N PHE A 425 6.90 14.82 -14.58
CA PHE A 425 6.87 13.36 -14.53
C PHE A 425 5.49 12.81 -14.86
N ASP A 426 5.49 11.61 -15.43
CA ASP A 426 4.35 10.76 -15.68
C ASP A 426 4.67 9.32 -15.23
N GLU A 427 3.66 8.46 -15.14
CA GLU A 427 3.81 7.03 -14.86
C GLU A 427 3.37 6.17 -16.05
N VAL A 428 4.15 5.12 -16.34
CA VAL A 428 3.74 4.05 -17.27
C VAL A 428 3.71 2.73 -16.53
N HIS A 429 2.66 1.95 -16.75
CA HIS A 429 2.51 0.63 -16.15
C HIS A 429 2.50 -0.47 -17.21
N VAL A 430 3.27 -1.54 -16.97
CA VAL A 430 3.53 -2.60 -17.95
C VAL A 430 3.45 -3.98 -17.31
N ARG A 431 2.70 -4.89 -17.94
CA ARG A 431 2.75 -6.33 -17.64
C ARG A 431 3.89 -7.02 -18.40
N LEU A 432 4.58 -7.92 -17.72
CA LEU A 432 5.65 -8.74 -18.24
C LEU A 432 5.10 -10.09 -18.72
N ALA A 433 5.78 -10.72 -19.69
CA ALA A 433 5.36 -12.00 -20.25
C ALA A 433 5.47 -13.17 -19.26
N SER A 434 6.30 -13.04 -18.24
CA SER A 434 6.49 -14.04 -17.19
C SER A 434 6.82 -13.38 -15.85
N THR A 435 6.62 -14.12 -14.76
CA THR A 435 7.01 -13.67 -13.42
C THR A 435 8.52 -13.80 -13.26
N LEU A 436 9.20 -12.67 -13.06
CA LEU A 436 10.59 -12.59 -12.67
C LEU A 436 10.72 -12.98 -11.18
N PRO A 437 11.63 -13.89 -10.79
CA PRO A 437 11.85 -14.22 -9.39
C PRO A 437 12.55 -13.08 -8.63
N ALA A 438 12.43 -13.09 -7.30
CA ALA A 438 13.30 -12.27 -6.45
C ALA A 438 14.78 -12.62 -6.73
N GLY A 439 15.67 -11.64 -6.64
CA GLY A 439 17.08 -11.72 -7.02
C GLY A 439 17.35 -11.38 -8.49
N THR A 440 16.32 -11.25 -9.33
CA THR A 440 16.49 -10.81 -10.72
C THR A 440 17.01 -9.36 -10.76
N VAL A 441 18.01 -9.10 -11.61
CA VAL A 441 18.45 -7.73 -11.91
C VAL A 441 17.57 -7.16 -13.01
N LEU A 442 16.79 -6.13 -12.69
CA LEU A 442 15.98 -5.36 -13.62
C LEU A 442 16.74 -4.09 -13.98
N LYS A 443 16.93 -3.81 -15.28
CA LYS A 443 17.73 -2.68 -15.76
C LYS A 443 16.97 -1.88 -16.82
N PHE A 444 16.88 -0.57 -16.63
CA PHE A 444 16.39 0.39 -17.62
C PHE A 444 17.60 1.05 -18.26
N GLN A 445 17.69 1.02 -19.59
CA GLN A 445 18.87 1.49 -20.32
C GLN A 445 18.44 2.30 -21.53
N LYS A 446 19.15 3.39 -21.81
CA LYS A 446 19.01 4.13 -23.07
C LYS A 446 19.85 3.44 -24.14
N ASP A 447 19.21 2.70 -25.05
CA ASP A 447 19.85 2.09 -26.21
C ASP A 447 19.88 3.02 -27.43
N ALA A 448 20.50 2.57 -28.52
CA ALA A 448 20.59 3.37 -29.75
C ALA A 448 19.22 3.61 -30.41
N THR A 449 18.24 2.74 -30.12
CA THR A 449 16.85 2.86 -30.59
C THR A 449 15.98 3.73 -29.68
N ASP A 450 16.49 4.12 -28.51
CA ASP A 450 15.78 4.93 -27.52
C ASP A 450 15.97 6.41 -27.83
N THR A 451 14.99 6.97 -28.54
CA THR A 451 15.12 8.22 -29.30
C THR A 451 15.01 9.53 -28.53
N ALA A 452 14.52 9.53 -27.28
CA ALA A 452 14.43 10.76 -26.49
C ALA A 452 15.83 11.33 -26.24
N SER A 453 16.01 12.65 -26.23
CA SER A 453 17.33 13.23 -25.95
C SER A 453 17.84 12.91 -24.55
N SER A 454 16.94 12.71 -23.58
CA SER A 454 17.27 12.20 -22.25
C SER A 454 16.07 11.48 -21.63
N TYR A 455 16.33 10.62 -20.64
CA TYR A 455 15.32 9.96 -19.81
C TYR A 455 15.65 10.23 -18.35
N THR A 456 14.75 10.88 -17.61
CA THR A 456 14.90 11.08 -16.17
C THR A 456 14.01 10.07 -15.45
N LEU A 457 14.61 9.09 -14.79
CA LEU A 457 13.89 8.03 -14.09
C LEU A 457 13.87 8.33 -12.59
N ASP A 458 12.68 8.38 -12.01
CA ASP A 458 12.46 8.70 -10.60
C ASP A 458 12.41 7.43 -9.75
N LEU A 459 11.44 6.55 -10.03
CA LEU A 459 11.25 5.31 -9.30
C LEU A 459 10.63 4.23 -10.17
N VAL A 460 10.76 2.98 -9.73
CA VAL A 460 10.00 1.85 -10.26
C VAL A 460 9.28 1.12 -9.13
N GLU A 461 7.99 0.86 -9.33
CA GLU A 461 7.19 -0.05 -8.52
C GLU A 461 7.11 -1.39 -9.23
N THR A 462 7.38 -2.49 -8.54
CA THR A 462 7.23 -3.84 -9.11
C THR A 462 6.30 -4.69 -8.25
N GLU A 463 5.41 -5.44 -8.88
CA GLU A 463 4.47 -6.33 -8.18
C GLU A 463 4.20 -7.62 -8.96
N THR A 464 3.58 -8.58 -8.26
CA THR A 464 2.93 -9.71 -8.91
C THR A 464 1.46 -9.35 -9.09
N ALA A 465 1.12 -8.77 -10.25
CA ALA A 465 -0.25 -8.57 -10.68
C ALA A 465 -1.00 -9.93 -10.67
N PRO A 466 -2.20 -9.99 -10.06
CA PRO A 466 -3.00 -11.20 -10.03
C PRO A 466 -3.45 -11.55 -11.45
N ALA A 467 -3.84 -12.81 -11.69
CA ALA A 467 -4.54 -13.15 -12.93
C ALA A 467 -5.88 -12.38 -13.03
N ALA A 468 -6.37 -12.17 -14.25
CA ALA A 468 -7.66 -11.55 -14.49
C ALA A 468 -8.76 -12.29 -13.70
N TYR A 469 -9.56 -11.55 -12.94
CA TYR A 469 -10.63 -12.12 -12.15
C TYR A 469 -11.74 -12.66 -13.07
N ALA A 470 -12.38 -13.74 -12.63
CA ALA A 470 -13.58 -14.27 -13.29
C ALA A 470 -14.83 -13.54 -12.80
N MET A 471 -15.85 -13.49 -13.66
CA MET A 471 -17.16 -12.93 -13.30
C MET A 471 -17.75 -13.67 -12.10
N PRO A 472 -18.06 -12.98 -10.98
CA PRO A 472 -18.65 -13.62 -9.81
C PRO A 472 -20.14 -13.92 -10.00
N ALA A 473 -20.68 -14.81 -9.16
CA ALA A 473 -22.11 -15.06 -9.11
C ALA A 473 -22.88 -13.78 -8.74
N GLY A 474 -24.10 -13.62 -9.26
CA GLY A 474 -24.92 -12.42 -9.06
C GLY A 474 -24.61 -11.26 -10.02
N PHE A 475 -23.74 -11.48 -11.01
CA PHE A 475 -23.42 -10.49 -12.05
C PHE A 475 -23.90 -10.96 -13.44
N VAL A 476 -24.01 -10.00 -14.35
CA VAL A 476 -24.21 -10.20 -15.79
C VAL A 476 -23.10 -9.46 -16.55
N SER A 477 -22.57 -10.08 -17.60
CA SER A 477 -21.46 -9.50 -18.38
C SER A 477 -21.95 -8.41 -19.31
N ALA A 478 -21.27 -7.26 -19.35
CA ALA A 478 -21.54 -6.17 -20.28
C ALA A 478 -21.49 -6.63 -21.75
N THR A 479 -20.61 -7.57 -22.09
CA THR A 479 -20.52 -8.15 -23.44
C THR A 479 -21.79 -8.88 -23.86
N THR A 480 -22.46 -9.56 -22.91
CA THR A 480 -23.75 -10.21 -23.18
C THR A 480 -24.90 -9.22 -23.28
N LEU A 481 -24.67 -7.96 -22.88
CA LEU A 481 -25.61 -6.85 -22.96
C LEU A 481 -25.28 -5.86 -24.08
N GLY A 482 -24.37 -6.23 -25.00
CA GLY A 482 -24.08 -5.46 -26.22
C GLY A 482 -22.97 -4.42 -26.11
N VAL A 483 -22.15 -4.45 -25.05
CA VAL A 483 -20.94 -3.60 -24.91
C VAL A 483 -19.74 -4.34 -25.51
N THR A 484 -18.90 -3.65 -26.30
CA THR A 484 -17.76 -4.28 -26.98
C THR A 484 -16.47 -3.56 -26.62
N ALA A 485 -15.62 -4.19 -25.81
CA ALA A 485 -14.32 -3.64 -25.50
C ALA A 485 -13.34 -3.72 -26.68
N ASP A 486 -12.30 -2.89 -26.65
CA ASP A 486 -11.15 -2.89 -27.56
C ASP A 486 -11.50 -2.68 -29.05
N ASP A 487 -12.63 -2.04 -29.35
CA ASP A 487 -13.07 -1.76 -30.73
C ASP A 487 -12.87 -0.29 -31.16
N GLY A 488 -12.40 0.57 -30.24
CA GLY A 488 -12.16 2.00 -30.47
C GLY A 488 -13.43 2.85 -30.63
N SER A 489 -14.61 2.25 -30.46
CA SER A 489 -15.91 2.92 -30.53
C SER A 489 -16.36 3.39 -29.15
N ASP A 490 -17.24 4.39 -29.12
CA ASP A 490 -17.75 4.91 -27.85
C ASP A 490 -18.79 3.96 -27.22
N ASP A 491 -18.46 3.44 -26.04
CA ASP A 491 -19.24 2.52 -25.23
C ASP A 491 -20.24 3.21 -24.30
N THR A 492 -20.22 4.55 -24.16
CA THR A 492 -20.96 5.27 -23.11
C THR A 492 -22.45 4.92 -23.09
N ALA A 493 -23.11 4.94 -24.25
CA ALA A 493 -24.54 4.64 -24.34
C ALA A 493 -24.83 3.15 -24.06
N ALA A 494 -23.98 2.25 -24.56
CA ALA A 494 -24.12 0.81 -24.35
C ALA A 494 -23.91 0.44 -22.88
N LEU A 495 -22.90 1.01 -22.22
CA LEU A 495 -22.63 0.83 -20.79
C LEU A 495 -23.78 1.33 -19.92
N ASN A 496 -24.32 2.53 -20.18
CA ASN A 496 -25.48 3.03 -19.44
C ASN A 496 -26.72 2.13 -19.62
N SER A 497 -26.96 1.62 -20.83
CA SER A 497 -28.02 0.63 -21.09
C SER A 497 -27.78 -0.69 -20.35
N ALA A 498 -26.54 -1.16 -20.31
CA ALA A 498 -26.14 -2.37 -19.61
C ALA A 498 -26.29 -2.22 -18.08
N VAL A 499 -25.93 -1.06 -17.52
CA VAL A 499 -26.14 -0.73 -16.10
C VAL A 499 -27.62 -0.80 -15.74
N ALA A 500 -28.48 -0.13 -16.52
CA ALA A 500 -29.93 -0.15 -16.30
C ALA A 500 -30.50 -1.57 -16.39
N THR A 501 -30.04 -2.36 -17.37
CA THR A 501 -30.46 -3.74 -17.58
C THR A 501 -30.03 -4.66 -16.43
N ALA A 502 -28.77 -4.59 -16.00
CA ALA A 502 -28.25 -5.36 -14.87
C ALA A 502 -29.02 -5.06 -13.58
N LYS A 503 -29.26 -3.76 -13.31
CA LYS A 503 -30.06 -3.31 -12.16
C LYS A 503 -31.47 -3.88 -12.18
N ASN A 504 -32.16 -3.82 -13.32
CA ASN A 504 -33.52 -4.35 -13.46
C ASN A 504 -33.59 -5.89 -13.27
N GLN A 505 -32.48 -6.59 -13.50
CA GLN A 505 -32.35 -8.02 -13.21
C GLN A 505 -31.99 -8.32 -11.74
N GLY A 506 -31.78 -7.30 -10.91
CA GLY A 506 -31.26 -7.47 -9.55
C GLY A 506 -29.83 -8.01 -9.50
N LYS A 507 -29.03 -7.73 -10.53
CA LYS A 507 -27.64 -8.19 -10.68
C LYS A 507 -26.67 -7.01 -10.74
N GLY A 508 -25.40 -7.29 -10.43
CA GLY A 508 -24.31 -6.39 -10.76
C GLY A 508 -23.93 -6.45 -12.25
N LEU A 509 -23.29 -5.41 -12.76
CA LEU A 509 -22.67 -5.38 -14.08
C LEU A 509 -21.20 -5.78 -13.97
N TRP A 510 -20.81 -6.79 -14.73
CA TRP A 510 -19.43 -7.25 -14.87
C TRP A 510 -18.84 -6.72 -16.17
N LEU A 511 -17.66 -6.10 -16.08
CA LEU A 511 -16.84 -5.69 -17.20
C LEU A 511 -15.69 -6.69 -17.35
N PRO A 512 -15.68 -7.53 -18.40
CA PRO A 512 -14.52 -8.34 -18.73
C PRO A 512 -13.24 -7.51 -18.94
N SER A 513 -12.12 -8.22 -19.11
CA SER A 513 -10.87 -7.59 -19.54
C SER A 513 -11.05 -6.91 -20.90
N GLY A 514 -10.46 -5.75 -21.06
CA GLY A 514 -10.52 -4.90 -22.24
C GLY A 514 -10.62 -3.42 -21.89
N THR A 515 -10.48 -2.59 -22.90
CA THR A 515 -10.60 -1.13 -22.84
C THR A 515 -11.97 -0.72 -23.36
N TYR A 516 -12.69 0.07 -22.57
CA TYR A 516 -14.00 0.61 -22.94
C TYR A 516 -13.87 2.12 -23.10
N ASP A 517 -14.07 2.61 -24.32
CA ASP A 517 -13.91 4.04 -24.64
C ASP A 517 -15.19 4.80 -24.29
N ILE A 518 -15.11 5.84 -23.47
CA ILE A 518 -16.26 6.62 -23.01
C ILE A 518 -16.08 8.11 -23.27
N SER A 519 -17.07 8.73 -23.92
CA SER A 519 -17.12 10.18 -24.17
C SER A 519 -18.02 10.95 -23.19
N GLY A 520 -18.56 10.25 -22.19
CA GLY A 520 -19.34 10.84 -21.10
C GLY A 520 -19.54 9.85 -19.95
N HIS A 521 -20.31 10.27 -18.95
CA HIS A 521 -20.47 9.49 -17.72
C HIS A 521 -21.19 8.16 -17.92
N VAL A 522 -20.69 7.13 -17.22
CA VAL A 522 -21.45 5.93 -16.88
C VAL A 522 -22.18 6.20 -15.56
N ASN A 523 -23.51 6.27 -15.63
CA ASN A 523 -24.34 6.68 -14.49
C ASN A 523 -24.62 5.49 -13.56
N LEU A 524 -24.36 5.67 -12.26
CA LEU A 524 -24.54 4.68 -11.22
C LEU A 524 -25.72 5.04 -10.33
N THR A 525 -26.66 4.12 -10.15
CA THR A 525 -27.82 4.33 -9.28
C THR A 525 -28.21 3.05 -8.56
N GLY A 526 -27.59 2.75 -7.42
CA GLY A 526 -27.85 1.54 -6.65
C GLY A 526 -27.42 0.25 -7.37
N ILE A 527 -26.22 0.22 -7.92
CA ILE A 527 -25.69 -0.90 -8.72
C ILE A 527 -24.29 -1.34 -8.29
N ALA A 528 -23.96 -2.61 -8.49
CA ALA A 528 -22.59 -3.11 -8.40
C ALA A 528 -21.95 -3.15 -9.79
N LEU A 529 -20.86 -2.43 -9.98
CA LEU A 529 -20.01 -2.44 -11.17
C LEU A 529 -18.66 -3.06 -10.80
N ARG A 530 -18.22 -4.08 -11.55
CA ARG A 530 -16.95 -4.76 -11.27
C ARG A 530 -16.20 -5.12 -12.54
N GLY A 531 -14.88 -4.88 -12.54
CA GLY A 531 -13.96 -5.31 -13.59
C GLY A 531 -13.18 -6.58 -13.27
N ALA A 532 -12.34 -6.99 -14.22
CA ALA A 532 -11.44 -8.14 -14.13
C ALA A 532 -10.13 -7.87 -13.38
N GLY A 533 -9.97 -6.69 -12.77
CA GLY A 533 -8.78 -6.22 -12.07
C GLY A 533 -8.21 -4.93 -12.69
N GLU A 534 -7.50 -4.15 -11.88
CA GLU A 534 -6.89 -2.86 -12.25
C GLU A 534 -5.98 -2.95 -13.49
N TRP A 535 -5.36 -4.12 -13.69
CA TRP A 535 -4.45 -4.40 -14.81
C TRP A 535 -5.13 -4.89 -16.10
N TYR A 536 -6.46 -5.03 -16.11
CA TYR A 536 -7.19 -5.78 -17.13
C TYR A 536 -8.41 -5.08 -17.69
N THR A 537 -9.18 -4.36 -16.88
CA THR A 537 -10.41 -3.67 -17.30
C THR A 537 -10.16 -2.18 -17.19
N VAL A 538 -10.21 -1.47 -18.33
CA VAL A 538 -9.93 -0.04 -18.42
C VAL A 538 -11.16 0.69 -18.91
N LEU A 539 -11.64 1.69 -18.18
CA LEU A 539 -12.56 2.70 -18.70
C LEU A 539 -11.72 3.89 -19.19
N ARG A 540 -11.70 4.14 -20.50
CA ARG A 540 -10.86 5.17 -21.11
C ARG A 540 -11.69 6.39 -21.49
N GLY A 541 -11.38 7.55 -20.90
CA GLY A 541 -12.00 8.82 -21.23
C GLY A 541 -11.60 9.34 -22.62
N LYS A 542 -12.39 10.28 -23.15
CA LYS A 542 -12.14 10.91 -24.44
C LYS A 542 -12.46 12.40 -24.42
N ASN A 543 -11.52 13.21 -24.90
CA ASN A 543 -11.58 14.67 -24.95
C ASN A 543 -11.83 15.31 -23.58
N GLY A 544 -11.20 14.78 -22.53
CA GLY A 544 -11.38 15.21 -21.15
C GLY A 544 -12.75 14.86 -20.57
N LYS A 545 -13.48 13.94 -21.20
CA LYS A 545 -14.80 13.46 -20.79
C LYS A 545 -14.78 11.99 -20.41
N GLY A 546 -15.74 11.57 -19.60
CA GLY A 546 -15.87 10.19 -19.14
C GLY A 546 -15.91 10.08 -17.62
N GLY A 547 -15.76 8.86 -17.11
CA GLY A 547 -15.82 8.56 -15.68
C GLY A 547 -17.16 7.99 -15.21
N LEU A 548 -17.28 7.83 -13.91
CA LEU A 548 -18.43 7.24 -13.22
C LEU A 548 -19.18 8.32 -12.45
N PHE A 549 -20.50 8.43 -12.68
CA PHE A 549 -21.32 9.45 -12.04
C PHE A 549 -22.37 8.84 -11.11
N GLY A 550 -22.25 9.10 -9.81
CA GLY A 550 -23.22 8.69 -8.79
C GLY A 550 -24.51 9.53 -8.85
N GLN A 551 -25.66 8.86 -8.90
CA GLN A 551 -27.00 9.47 -8.87
C GLN A 551 -27.83 8.96 -7.68
N GLY A 552 -27.17 8.65 -6.58
CA GLY A 552 -27.74 8.10 -5.36
C GLY A 552 -27.85 6.58 -5.35
N GLY A 553 -28.47 6.06 -4.29
CA GLY A 553 -28.53 4.62 -4.00
C GLY A 553 -27.18 4.05 -3.54
N THR A 554 -27.17 2.78 -3.13
CA THR A 554 -25.95 2.09 -2.69
C THR A 554 -25.21 1.47 -3.86
N ASN A 555 -24.08 2.04 -4.25
CA ASN A 555 -23.25 1.62 -5.37
C ASN A 555 -21.99 0.88 -4.89
N THR A 556 -21.51 -0.07 -5.68
CA THR A 556 -20.17 -0.64 -5.50
C THR A 556 -19.40 -0.56 -6.81
N VAL A 557 -18.16 -0.05 -6.78
CA VAL A 557 -17.25 0.01 -7.93
C VAL A 557 -15.96 -0.70 -7.56
N GLN A 558 -15.60 -1.75 -8.28
CA GLN A 558 -14.48 -2.60 -7.87
C GLN A 558 -13.64 -3.15 -9.01
N ASP A 559 -12.34 -3.33 -8.75
CA ASP A 559 -11.42 -4.13 -9.57
C ASP A 559 -11.30 -3.66 -11.04
N LEU A 560 -11.06 -2.37 -11.29
CA LEU A 560 -10.89 -1.81 -12.65
C LEU A 560 -9.95 -0.60 -12.63
N SER A 561 -9.54 -0.11 -13.80
CA SER A 561 -8.88 1.18 -13.95
C SER A 561 -9.72 2.18 -14.73
N ILE A 562 -9.47 3.47 -14.49
CA ILE A 562 -10.02 4.60 -15.22
C ILE A 562 -8.83 5.40 -15.73
N SER A 563 -8.68 5.47 -17.06
CA SER A 563 -7.59 6.18 -17.72
C SER A 563 -8.20 7.35 -18.47
N GLY A 564 -7.95 8.57 -17.99
CA GLY A 564 -8.39 9.78 -18.67
C GLY A 564 -7.48 10.12 -19.86
N ASP A 565 -7.76 11.25 -20.48
CA ASP A 565 -6.92 11.82 -21.54
C ASP A 565 -6.68 13.33 -21.34
N VAL A 566 -6.84 13.79 -20.09
CA VAL A 566 -6.60 15.17 -19.70
C VAL A 566 -5.10 15.46 -19.75
N THR A 567 -4.73 16.66 -20.22
CA THR A 567 -3.32 17.08 -20.39
C THR A 567 -3.03 18.44 -19.72
N TYR A 568 -4.05 19.08 -19.16
CA TYR A 568 -3.97 20.30 -18.36
C TYR A 568 -5.25 20.45 -17.53
N ARG A 569 -5.33 21.46 -16.66
CA ARG A 569 -6.53 21.67 -15.84
C ARG A 569 -7.55 22.58 -16.52
N ASP A 570 -8.76 22.06 -16.77
CA ASP A 570 -9.95 22.85 -17.11
C ASP A 570 -11.10 22.48 -16.16
N ASP A 571 -11.36 23.36 -15.18
CA ASP A 571 -12.35 23.12 -14.13
C ASP A 571 -13.78 22.99 -14.67
N ALA A 572 -14.11 23.73 -15.75
CA ALA A 572 -15.44 23.76 -16.34
C ALA A 572 -15.61 22.71 -17.45
N GLY A 573 -14.51 22.40 -18.15
CA GLY A 573 -14.50 21.57 -19.35
C GLY A 573 -14.26 20.09 -19.10
N PHE A 574 -13.57 19.68 -18.03
CA PHE A 574 -13.18 18.28 -17.83
C PHE A 574 -13.96 17.57 -16.72
N ASP A 575 -14.28 16.31 -16.99
CA ASP A 575 -15.01 15.43 -16.09
C ASP A 575 -14.05 14.79 -15.06
N THR A 576 -14.61 14.30 -13.96
CA THR A 576 -13.89 13.60 -12.88
C THR A 576 -13.97 12.08 -13.09
N ALA A 577 -12.97 11.31 -12.61
CA ALA A 577 -13.00 9.86 -12.78
C ALA A 577 -14.19 9.22 -12.04
N VAL A 578 -14.47 9.67 -10.81
CA VAL A 578 -15.61 9.23 -9.99
C VAL A 578 -16.23 10.45 -9.30
N GLU A 579 -17.45 10.82 -9.65
CA GLU A 579 -18.11 12.00 -9.06
C GLU A 579 -19.60 11.83 -8.79
N GLY A 580 -20.16 12.74 -7.99
CA GLY A 580 -21.60 12.83 -7.73
C GLY A 580 -22.05 12.20 -6.41
N ASP A 581 -23.34 11.85 -6.35
CA ASP A 581 -24.00 11.33 -5.15
C ASP A 581 -23.89 9.79 -5.08
N PHE A 582 -23.16 9.30 -4.09
CA PHE A 582 -23.01 7.87 -3.80
C PHE A 582 -23.98 7.36 -2.73
N GLY A 583 -24.98 8.16 -2.33
CA GLY A 583 -26.02 7.78 -1.41
C GLY A 583 -25.49 7.17 -0.11
N ASN A 584 -26.26 6.23 0.45
CA ASN A 584 -25.91 5.61 1.72
C ASN A 584 -25.15 4.31 1.52
N GLY A 585 -23.95 4.22 2.11
CA GLY A 585 -23.25 2.97 2.28
C GLY A 585 -22.57 2.43 1.03
N SER A 586 -22.21 3.27 0.06
CA SER A 586 -21.48 2.83 -1.13
C SER A 586 -20.04 2.36 -0.83
N THR A 587 -19.41 1.69 -1.79
CA THR A 587 -18.02 1.24 -1.70
C THR A 587 -17.27 1.41 -3.02
N VAL A 588 -16.04 1.90 -2.97
CA VAL A 588 -15.11 1.90 -4.11
C VAL A 588 -13.85 1.14 -3.69
N GLN A 589 -13.44 0.11 -4.42
CA GLN A 589 -12.33 -0.74 -3.98
C GLN A 589 -11.44 -1.21 -5.13
N ASN A 590 -10.11 -1.09 -4.98
CA ASN A 590 -9.14 -1.53 -5.99
C ASN A 590 -9.44 -0.89 -7.35
N VAL A 591 -9.38 0.44 -7.36
CA VAL A 591 -9.57 1.24 -8.56
C VAL A 591 -8.30 2.06 -8.80
N TRP A 592 -7.71 1.89 -9.98
CA TRP A 592 -6.57 2.68 -10.45
C TRP A 592 -7.07 3.82 -11.33
N ILE A 593 -6.74 5.06 -11.02
CA ILE A 593 -7.14 6.26 -11.74
C ILE A 593 -5.90 7.01 -12.20
N GLU A 594 -5.86 7.40 -13.47
CA GLU A 594 -4.78 8.19 -14.07
C GLU A 594 -5.32 9.21 -15.08
N HIS A 595 -4.60 10.32 -15.26
CA HIS A 595 -4.83 11.32 -16.33
C HIS A 595 -6.24 11.91 -16.39
N THR A 596 -6.91 12.03 -15.24
CA THR A 596 -8.20 12.72 -15.10
C THR A 596 -8.02 14.11 -14.48
N LYS A 597 -9.07 14.93 -14.52
CA LYS A 597 -9.06 16.21 -13.79
C LYS A 597 -8.92 15.95 -12.30
N VAL A 598 -9.87 15.20 -11.74
CA VAL A 598 -9.88 14.79 -10.34
C VAL A 598 -10.02 13.26 -10.29
N GLY A 599 -9.47 12.62 -9.26
CA GLY A 599 -9.74 11.20 -9.00
C GLY A 599 -11.18 11.00 -8.52
N LEU A 600 -11.48 11.42 -7.30
CA LEU A 600 -12.83 11.35 -6.71
C LEU A 600 -13.34 12.74 -6.33
N TRP A 601 -14.51 13.16 -6.83
CA TRP A 601 -15.23 14.35 -6.38
C TRP A 601 -16.60 13.94 -5.81
N ILE A 602 -16.62 13.60 -4.52
CA ILE A 602 -17.80 13.01 -3.88
C ILE A 602 -18.69 14.13 -3.34
N ASP A 603 -19.92 14.20 -3.84
CA ASP A 603 -20.87 15.25 -3.47
C ASP A 603 -21.99 14.71 -2.56
N ALA A 604 -22.67 15.63 -1.88
CA ALA A 604 -23.84 15.36 -1.07
C ALA A 604 -25.03 14.87 -1.91
N PRO A 605 -25.94 14.06 -1.33
CA PRO A 605 -25.98 13.59 0.05
C PRO A 605 -25.27 12.24 0.31
N THR A 606 -24.02 12.05 -0.13
CA THR A 606 -23.25 10.83 0.18
C THR A 606 -23.04 10.64 1.69
N ASN A 607 -23.40 9.46 2.21
CA ASN A 607 -23.19 9.11 3.62
C ASN A 607 -22.66 7.68 3.78
N GLY A 608 -21.54 7.50 4.48
CA GLY A 608 -21.01 6.18 4.76
C GLY A 608 -20.38 5.53 3.53
N LEU A 609 -19.81 6.31 2.60
CA LEU A 609 -18.98 5.76 1.53
C LEU A 609 -17.67 5.23 2.14
N TYR A 610 -17.25 4.05 1.71
CA TYR A 610 -15.93 3.50 2.03
C TYR A 610 -15.13 3.28 0.75
N ALA A 611 -14.04 4.01 0.56
CA ALA A 611 -13.14 3.80 -0.56
C ALA A 611 -11.79 3.28 -0.07
N SER A 612 -11.24 2.25 -0.74
CA SER A 612 -9.96 1.68 -0.31
C SER A 612 -9.18 0.94 -1.38
N GLY A 613 -7.86 0.86 -1.20
CA GLY A 613 -6.98 0.24 -2.19
C GLY A 613 -6.96 1.01 -3.50
N LEU A 614 -7.15 2.33 -3.47
CA LEU A 614 -7.10 3.14 -4.69
C LEU A 614 -5.64 3.40 -5.09
N ARG A 615 -5.40 3.52 -6.39
CA ARG A 615 -4.16 4.10 -6.93
C ARG A 615 -4.55 5.31 -7.76
N ILE A 616 -4.24 6.52 -7.29
CA ILE A 616 -4.57 7.76 -8.00
C ILE A 616 -3.26 8.41 -8.42
N ARG A 617 -3.03 8.49 -9.72
CA ARG A 617 -1.80 8.97 -10.33
C ARG A 617 -2.11 10.12 -11.28
N ASP A 618 -1.20 11.08 -11.37
CA ASP A 618 -1.12 12.03 -12.49
C ASP A 618 -2.45 12.74 -12.80
N THR A 619 -3.14 13.21 -11.74
CA THR A 619 -4.37 14.01 -11.87
C THR A 619 -4.04 15.50 -12.01
N PHE A 620 -4.86 16.26 -12.73
CA PHE A 620 -4.58 17.67 -13.00
C PHE A 620 -5.13 18.65 -11.95
N ALA A 621 -5.93 18.15 -11.02
CA ALA A 621 -6.39 18.80 -9.81
C ALA A 621 -6.33 17.78 -8.65
N ASP A 622 -7.33 17.78 -7.76
CA ASP A 622 -7.36 16.97 -6.56
C ASP A 622 -7.25 15.46 -6.86
N GLY A 623 -6.61 14.72 -5.94
CA GLY A 623 -6.73 13.26 -5.95
C GLY A 623 -8.13 12.83 -5.49
N VAL A 624 -8.53 13.28 -4.30
CA VAL A 624 -9.88 13.07 -3.75
C VAL A 624 -10.38 14.35 -3.08
N ASN A 625 -11.61 14.76 -3.37
CA ASN A 625 -12.33 15.80 -2.67
C ASN A 625 -13.67 15.25 -2.11
N LEU A 626 -13.81 15.26 -0.78
CA LEU A 626 -15.09 15.06 -0.12
C LEU A 626 -15.76 16.42 0.01
N HIS A 627 -16.82 16.64 -0.78
CA HIS A 627 -17.40 17.95 -1.00
C HIS A 627 -18.80 18.08 -0.37
N LYS A 628 -19.14 19.31 0.05
CA LYS A 628 -20.45 19.68 0.62
C LYS A 628 -20.86 18.75 1.77
N GLY A 629 -22.14 18.40 1.87
CA GLY A 629 -22.76 17.57 2.91
C GLY A 629 -22.36 16.09 2.92
N THR A 630 -21.18 15.73 2.41
CA THR A 630 -20.66 14.36 2.50
C THR A 630 -20.42 13.99 3.97
N ALA A 631 -20.93 12.83 4.39
CA ALA A 631 -20.93 12.44 5.80
C ALA A 631 -20.40 11.02 6.02
N GLY A 632 -19.77 10.77 7.18
CA GLY A 632 -19.35 9.44 7.62
C GLY A 632 -18.52 8.66 6.60
N THR A 633 -17.82 9.36 5.71
CA THR A 633 -17.13 8.78 4.56
C THR A 633 -15.66 8.58 4.89
N GLU A 634 -15.08 7.46 4.47
CA GLU A 634 -13.67 7.15 4.70
C GLU A 634 -13.00 6.72 3.40
N ILE A 635 -11.91 7.41 3.04
CA ILE A 635 -10.93 6.91 2.06
C ILE A 635 -9.78 6.34 2.88
N SER A 636 -9.33 5.14 2.55
CA SER A 636 -8.26 4.50 3.31
C SER A 636 -7.39 3.56 2.52
N ASN A 637 -6.18 3.26 3.01
CA ASN A 637 -5.26 2.32 2.37
C ASN A 637 -5.07 2.60 0.87
N SER A 638 -5.00 3.87 0.50
CA SER A 638 -4.91 4.31 -0.89
C SER A 638 -3.59 5.04 -1.16
N SER A 639 -3.10 4.91 -2.39
CA SER A 639 -1.86 5.50 -2.85
C SER A 639 -2.19 6.63 -3.83
N VAL A 640 -1.77 7.85 -3.51
CA VAL A 640 -2.02 9.06 -4.32
C VAL A 640 -0.68 9.69 -4.68
N ARG A 641 -0.41 9.95 -5.95
CA ARG A 641 0.85 10.58 -6.38
C ARG A 641 0.66 11.54 -7.55
N ASN A 642 1.47 12.60 -7.57
CA ASN A 642 1.58 13.52 -8.71
C ASN A 642 0.27 14.26 -9.03
N THR A 643 -0.44 14.72 -7.99
CA THR A 643 -1.70 15.47 -8.16
C THR A 643 -1.44 16.94 -8.46
N GLY A 644 -2.27 17.55 -9.30
CA GLY A 644 -2.20 18.95 -9.71
C GLY A 644 -2.87 19.96 -8.77
N ASP A 645 -3.43 19.50 -7.64
CA ASP A 645 -3.91 20.27 -6.50
C ASP A 645 -3.89 19.36 -5.24
N ASP A 646 -4.68 19.66 -4.22
CA ASP A 646 -4.81 18.90 -2.99
C ASP A 646 -4.96 17.40 -3.25
N ALA A 647 -4.00 16.59 -2.80
CA ALA A 647 -4.11 15.14 -3.01
C ALA A 647 -5.33 14.55 -2.31
N LEU A 648 -5.68 15.06 -1.12
CA LEU A 648 -6.83 14.63 -0.32
C LEU A 648 -7.50 15.84 0.37
N ALA A 649 -8.63 16.33 -0.13
CA ALA A 649 -9.34 17.49 0.40
C ALA A 649 -10.70 17.14 1.00
N MET A 650 -11.09 17.79 2.09
CA MET A 650 -12.48 17.87 2.55
C MET A 650 -12.94 19.30 2.45
N PHE A 651 -13.89 19.60 1.58
CA PHE A 651 -14.34 20.96 1.32
C PHE A 651 -15.81 21.18 1.68
N SER A 652 -16.02 21.86 2.82
CA SER A 652 -17.36 22.17 3.36
C SER A 652 -17.99 23.41 2.69
N GLU A 653 -18.10 23.39 1.37
CA GLU A 653 -18.73 24.45 0.59
C GLU A 653 -20.25 24.45 0.83
N ALA A 654 -20.80 25.51 1.43
CA ALA A 654 -22.23 25.72 1.72
C ALA A 654 -22.94 24.65 2.59
N GLN A 655 -22.43 23.42 2.66
CA GLN A 655 -22.87 22.30 3.46
C GLN A 655 -21.65 21.66 4.12
N ALA A 656 -21.78 21.22 5.37
CA ALA A 656 -20.65 20.72 6.13
C ALA A 656 -20.31 19.28 5.74
N VAL A 657 -19.04 19.02 5.43
CA VAL A 657 -18.50 17.66 5.47
C VAL A 657 -18.46 17.24 6.93
N THR A 658 -19.02 16.07 7.26
CA THR A 658 -19.12 15.63 8.66
C THR A 658 -18.61 14.22 8.92
N ASP A 659 -17.93 14.02 10.04
CA ASP A 659 -17.48 12.73 10.58
C ASP A 659 -16.66 11.87 9.60
N SER A 660 -16.07 12.51 8.58
CA SER A 660 -15.35 11.84 7.50
C SER A 660 -13.85 11.73 7.79
N ALA A 661 -13.17 10.81 7.12
CA ALA A 661 -11.76 10.52 7.39
C ALA A 661 -10.93 10.14 6.16
N TYR A 662 -9.66 10.56 6.20
CA TYR A 662 -8.57 10.00 5.38
C TYR A 662 -7.67 9.18 6.30
N ARG A 663 -7.45 7.89 6.00
CA ARG A 663 -6.79 6.94 6.92
C ARG A 663 -5.85 5.96 6.24
N PHE A 664 -4.62 5.82 6.75
CA PHE A 664 -3.64 4.88 6.19
C PHE A 664 -3.40 5.14 4.70
N ASP A 665 -3.37 6.39 4.26
CA ASP A 665 -3.09 6.73 2.86
C ASP A 665 -1.62 7.10 2.66
N THR A 666 -1.07 6.78 1.50
CA THR A 666 0.27 7.21 1.08
C THR A 666 0.14 8.26 -0.01
N VAL A 667 0.50 9.50 0.30
CA VAL A 667 0.51 10.64 -0.62
C VAL A 667 1.95 11.01 -0.95
N GLN A 668 2.27 11.16 -2.24
CA GLN A 668 3.61 11.53 -2.68
C GLN A 668 3.55 12.60 -3.78
N VAL A 669 4.39 13.62 -3.66
CA VAL A 669 4.60 14.62 -4.71
C VAL A 669 3.32 15.30 -5.24
N PRO A 670 2.42 15.83 -4.40
CA PRO A 670 1.42 16.78 -4.91
C PRO A 670 2.15 18.04 -5.41
N LEU A 671 1.87 18.42 -6.65
CA LEU A 671 2.59 19.47 -7.38
C LEU A 671 2.14 20.86 -6.93
N LEU A 672 0.86 21.02 -6.66
CA LEU A 672 0.24 22.24 -6.16
C LEU A 672 -0.56 21.92 -4.89
N ALA A 673 -0.68 22.89 -3.99
CA ALA A 673 -1.49 22.79 -2.78
C ALA A 673 -1.05 21.61 -1.88
N ASN A 674 -1.95 20.97 -1.14
CA ASN A 674 -1.58 20.21 0.04
C ASN A 674 -1.53 18.69 -0.19
N GLY A 675 -0.79 17.98 0.66
CA GLY A 675 -0.91 16.52 0.72
C GLY A 675 -2.27 16.06 1.25
N ALA A 676 -2.80 16.75 2.25
CA ALA A 676 -4.18 16.63 2.67
C ALA A 676 -4.71 17.93 3.27
N ALA A 677 -6.01 18.19 3.15
CA ALA A 677 -6.62 19.41 3.66
C ALA A 677 -8.02 19.17 4.25
N ILE A 678 -8.33 19.86 5.35
CA ILE A 678 -9.69 19.99 5.88
C ILE A 678 -10.05 21.47 5.83
N TYR A 679 -11.05 21.80 5.01
CA TYR A 679 -11.62 23.14 4.87
C TYR A 679 -12.98 23.20 5.56
N GLY A 680 -12.98 23.56 6.84
CA GLY A 680 -14.18 23.64 7.66
C GLY A 680 -14.83 22.28 7.97
N GLY A 681 -16.13 22.32 8.31
CA GLY A 681 -16.92 21.11 8.58
C GLY A 681 -16.86 20.62 10.02
N SER A 682 -17.32 19.39 10.28
CA SER A 682 -17.49 18.89 11.65
C SER A 682 -16.98 17.46 11.88
N GLY A 683 -16.13 17.25 12.88
CA GLY A 683 -15.74 15.88 13.28
C GLY A 683 -14.79 15.15 12.31
N ASN A 684 -14.19 15.88 11.38
CA ASN A 684 -13.36 15.34 10.31
C ASN A 684 -11.94 14.99 10.78
N ARG A 685 -11.33 13.98 10.13
CA ARG A 685 -10.08 13.38 10.59
C ARG A 685 -9.09 13.08 9.46
N ILE A 686 -7.81 13.27 9.71
CA ILE A 686 -6.71 12.74 8.88
C ILE A 686 -5.79 11.93 9.79
N GLU A 687 -5.72 10.62 9.59
CA GLU A 687 -5.04 9.73 10.52
C GLU A 687 -4.15 8.68 9.87
N ASP A 688 -3.07 8.31 10.55
CA ASP A 688 -2.26 7.14 10.20
C ASP A 688 -1.68 7.18 8.76
N SER A 689 -1.54 8.35 8.13
CA SER A 689 -1.09 8.49 6.73
C SER A 689 0.39 8.83 6.58
N LEU A 690 0.97 8.52 5.42
CA LEU A 690 2.30 8.96 4.99
C LEU A 690 2.14 10.01 3.90
N ILE A 691 2.72 11.19 4.08
CA ILE A 691 2.63 12.28 3.10
C ILE A 691 4.05 12.78 2.84
N SER A 692 4.48 12.79 1.58
CA SER A 692 5.80 13.28 1.24
C SER A 692 5.84 14.20 0.03
N ASP A 693 6.88 15.00 0.01
CA ASP A 693 7.39 15.66 -1.18
C ASP A 693 6.45 16.69 -1.85
N THR A 694 5.69 17.46 -1.08
CA THR A 694 4.85 18.55 -1.65
C THR A 694 5.69 19.63 -2.33
N VAL A 695 5.23 20.22 -3.45
CA VAL A 695 6.08 21.07 -4.31
C VAL A 695 5.82 22.57 -4.11
N THR A 696 4.74 23.13 -4.67
CA THR A 696 4.45 24.57 -4.62
C THR A 696 3.12 24.87 -3.95
N ALA A 697 2.97 26.07 -3.37
CA ALA A 697 1.75 26.50 -2.67
C ALA A 697 1.29 25.56 -1.55
N SER A 698 2.21 24.81 -0.95
CA SER A 698 1.87 23.53 -0.32
C SER A 698 2.12 23.43 1.18
N ALA A 699 1.22 22.76 1.89
CA ALA A 699 1.49 22.11 3.17
C ALA A 699 1.46 20.58 3.01
N GLY A 700 2.05 19.85 3.95
CA GLY A 700 1.77 18.42 4.07
C GLY A 700 0.32 18.19 4.46
N ILE A 701 -0.12 18.83 5.55
CA ILE A 701 -1.53 18.85 5.98
C ILE A 701 -1.97 20.29 6.24
N ALA A 702 -3.14 20.68 5.74
CA ALA A 702 -3.78 21.96 6.03
C ALA A 702 -5.10 21.80 6.83
N ILE A 703 -5.27 22.63 7.86
CA ILE A 703 -6.55 22.83 8.59
C ILE A 703 -6.91 24.29 8.40
N SER A 704 -7.92 24.57 7.57
CA SER A 704 -8.02 25.89 6.96
C SER A 704 -9.45 26.42 6.87
N THR A 705 -9.61 27.72 7.12
CA THR A 705 -10.81 28.51 6.80
C THR A 705 -10.52 29.46 5.64
N ARG A 706 -9.63 29.08 4.72
CA ARG A 706 -9.27 29.89 3.54
C ARG A 706 -10.53 30.40 2.83
N ASN A 707 -10.52 31.68 2.49
CA ASN A 707 -11.65 32.34 1.85
C ASN A 707 -11.75 31.99 0.36
N PHE A 708 -12.17 30.75 0.07
CA PHE A 708 -12.67 30.36 -1.26
C PHE A 708 -13.98 31.09 -1.56
N ASN A 709 -14.45 31.05 -2.81
CA ASN A 709 -15.74 31.61 -3.18
C ASN A 709 -16.72 30.49 -3.60
N PRO A 710 -17.73 30.14 -2.78
CA PRO A 710 -18.00 30.68 -1.44
C PRO A 710 -17.03 30.12 -0.38
N ALA A 711 -16.91 30.82 0.75
CA ALA A 711 -16.06 30.39 1.85
C ALA A 711 -16.59 29.06 2.44
N PRO A 712 -15.70 28.17 2.93
CA PRO A 712 -16.15 26.96 3.62
C PRO A 712 -16.93 27.34 4.89
N LEU A 713 -17.88 26.49 5.27
CA LEU A 713 -18.54 26.62 6.56
C LEU A 713 -17.49 26.51 7.69
N PRO A 714 -17.60 27.31 8.78
CA PRO A 714 -16.65 27.24 9.89
C PRO A 714 -16.54 25.85 10.50
N PHE A 715 -15.41 25.59 11.17
CA PHE A 715 -15.23 24.36 11.91
C PHE A 715 -16.24 24.22 13.05
N ALA A 716 -16.80 23.02 13.19
CA ALA A 716 -17.59 22.55 14.31
C ALA A 716 -17.08 21.18 14.76
N GLY A 717 -17.58 20.66 15.89
CA GLY A 717 -17.10 19.39 16.44
C GLY A 717 -15.59 19.38 16.71
N THR A 718 -14.98 18.19 16.80
CA THR A 718 -13.52 18.07 16.98
C THR A 718 -12.86 17.68 15.66
N THR A 719 -11.95 18.51 15.17
CA THR A 719 -11.08 18.16 14.03
C THR A 719 -9.85 17.44 14.55
N THR A 720 -9.50 16.29 13.96
CA THR A 720 -8.36 15.47 14.42
C THR A 720 -7.34 15.24 13.32
N VAL A 721 -6.08 15.55 13.58
CA VAL A 721 -4.94 15.16 12.75
C VAL A 721 -4.01 14.32 13.59
N ALA A 722 -3.98 13.00 13.38
CA ALA A 722 -3.32 12.09 14.29
C ALA A 722 -2.45 11.01 13.64
N ARG A 723 -1.28 10.73 14.23
CA ARG A 723 -0.42 9.59 13.83
C ARG A 723 0.02 9.61 12.36
N ASN A 724 0.16 10.77 11.74
CA ASN A 724 0.66 10.90 10.36
C ASN A 724 2.19 11.07 10.34
N THR A 725 2.83 10.72 9.23
CA THR A 725 4.23 11.08 8.95
C THR A 725 4.30 12.00 7.74
N LEU A 726 4.85 13.20 7.92
CA LEU A 726 5.06 14.20 6.86
C LEU A 726 6.56 14.29 6.56
N THR A 727 6.98 13.99 5.33
CA THR A 727 8.40 13.98 4.94
C THR A 727 8.67 14.94 3.79
N ARG A 728 9.56 15.92 3.97
CA ARG A 728 9.90 16.92 2.94
C ARG A 728 8.69 17.68 2.41
N THR A 729 7.76 17.98 3.29
CA THR A 729 6.53 18.73 2.98
C THR A 729 6.65 20.21 3.39
N GLY A 730 5.72 21.02 2.89
CA GLY A 730 5.81 22.48 2.92
C GLY A 730 6.38 23.00 1.60
N GLY A 731 5.89 24.15 1.14
CA GLY A 731 6.26 24.73 -0.14
C GLY A 731 6.22 26.26 -0.13
N TYR A 732 6.78 26.82 -1.19
CA TYR A 732 6.75 28.26 -1.44
C TYR A 732 5.48 28.61 -2.20
N GLU A 733 4.75 29.63 -1.75
CA GLU A 733 3.61 30.20 -2.45
C GLU A 733 4.06 31.46 -3.19
N PRO A 734 4.25 31.40 -4.52
CA PRO A 734 4.85 32.49 -5.27
C PRO A 734 3.95 33.72 -5.37
N ASN A 735 2.62 33.58 -5.33
CA ASN A 735 1.71 34.72 -5.45
C ASN A 735 1.66 35.56 -4.17
N TRP A 736 1.77 34.93 -3.01
CA TRP A 736 1.77 35.62 -1.71
C TRP A 736 3.18 35.84 -1.16
N GLN A 737 4.20 35.38 -1.89
CA GLN A 737 5.59 35.38 -1.46
C GLN A 737 5.77 34.76 -0.06
N SER A 738 5.00 33.70 0.19
CA SER A 738 4.83 33.10 1.51
C SER A 738 5.41 31.70 1.56
N ARG A 739 5.79 31.27 2.77
CA ARG A 739 6.39 29.97 3.03
C ARG A 739 5.44 29.18 3.90
N PHE A 740 4.92 28.07 3.40
CA PHE A 740 3.97 27.25 4.15
C PHE A 740 4.70 26.18 4.96
N GLY A 741 4.12 25.84 6.11
CA GLY A 741 4.65 24.81 6.98
C GLY A 741 4.24 23.40 6.54
N ALA A 742 4.93 22.38 7.06
CA ALA A 742 4.53 20.98 6.83
C ALA A 742 3.12 20.67 7.38
N LEU A 743 2.80 21.20 8.56
CA LEU A 743 1.43 21.28 9.07
C LEU A 743 1.04 22.76 9.12
N TRP A 744 -0.06 23.12 8.47
CA TRP A 744 -0.53 24.48 8.37
C TRP A 744 -1.95 24.64 8.93
N ILE A 745 -2.08 25.42 10.00
CA ILE A 745 -3.38 25.86 10.52
C ILE A 745 -3.59 27.29 10.02
N TYR A 746 -4.60 27.50 9.18
CA TYR A 746 -4.85 28.75 8.47
C TYR A 746 -6.25 29.31 8.75
N ALA A 747 -6.34 30.32 9.60
CA ALA A 747 -7.58 31.03 9.91
C ALA A 747 -7.68 32.35 9.10
N ASP A 748 -8.64 32.42 8.17
CA ASP A 748 -8.80 33.51 7.21
C ASP A 748 -10.24 34.03 7.10
N ALA A 749 -11.18 33.24 6.56
CA ALA A 749 -12.58 33.65 6.43
C ALA A 749 -13.32 33.67 7.78
N SER A 750 -12.96 32.75 8.67
CA SER A 750 -13.56 32.61 10.00
C SER A 750 -12.53 32.21 11.05
N ASP A 751 -12.83 32.52 12.32
CA ASP A 751 -12.06 32.04 13.45
C ASP A 751 -12.14 30.51 13.55
N ILE A 752 -11.07 29.89 14.05
CA ILE A 752 -11.03 28.47 14.40
C ILE A 752 -11.17 28.38 15.92
N THR A 753 -12.40 28.17 16.40
CA THR A 753 -12.72 28.07 17.83
C THR A 753 -13.20 26.69 18.26
N ALA A 754 -13.58 25.84 17.30
CA ALA A 754 -13.88 24.44 17.56
C ALA A 754 -12.58 23.68 17.91
N PRO A 755 -12.66 22.61 18.74
CA PRO A 755 -11.48 21.84 19.11
C PRO A 755 -10.70 21.31 17.90
N VAL A 756 -9.40 21.59 17.88
CA VAL A 756 -8.44 21.00 16.93
C VAL A 756 -7.42 20.21 17.71
N ASN A 757 -7.36 18.90 17.44
CA ASN A 757 -6.44 17.96 18.09
C ASN A 757 -5.38 17.49 17.10
N VAL A 758 -4.13 17.83 17.39
CA VAL A 758 -2.95 17.38 16.65
C VAL A 758 -2.14 16.45 17.54
N THR A 759 -2.12 15.15 17.23
CA THR A 759 -1.58 14.14 18.15
C THR A 759 -0.70 13.10 17.46
N ASP A 760 0.45 12.73 18.04
CA ASP A 760 1.31 11.64 17.54
C ASP A 760 1.81 11.77 16.08
N ASN A 761 1.78 12.97 15.50
CA ASN A 761 2.33 13.21 14.16
C ASN A 761 3.87 13.27 14.17
N THR A 762 4.47 12.93 13.05
CA THR A 762 5.92 12.91 12.80
C THR A 762 6.19 13.81 11.61
N ILE A 763 7.08 14.81 11.74
CA ILE A 763 7.46 15.71 10.63
C ILE A 763 8.97 15.62 10.43
N LEU A 764 9.37 15.28 9.21
CA LEU A 764 10.74 15.00 8.81
C LEU A 764 11.14 15.95 7.69
N ASP A 765 12.24 16.68 7.87
CA ASP A 765 12.91 17.41 6.78
C ASP A 765 11.99 18.41 6.04
N SER A 766 11.12 19.14 6.75
CA SER A 766 10.18 20.10 6.13
C SER A 766 10.89 21.20 5.34
N THR A 767 10.30 21.66 4.23
CA THR A 767 10.94 22.66 3.36
C THR A 767 11.11 24.01 4.05
N TYR A 768 10.12 24.43 4.82
CA TYR A 768 10.17 25.62 5.65
C TYR A 768 9.85 25.25 7.10
N SER A 769 8.89 25.92 7.73
CA SER A 769 8.54 25.65 9.13
C SER A 769 7.84 24.29 9.28
N ALA A 770 8.01 23.59 10.41
CA ALA A 770 7.30 22.31 10.58
C ALA A 770 5.82 22.55 10.89
N VAL A 771 5.52 23.42 11.86
CA VAL A 771 4.15 23.87 12.15
C VAL A 771 4.05 25.35 11.86
N LEU A 772 3.08 25.73 11.02
CA LEU A 772 2.70 27.12 10.77
C LEU A 772 1.27 27.35 11.26
N ILE A 773 1.07 28.34 12.14
CA ILE A 773 -0.25 28.83 12.53
C ILE A 773 -0.39 30.27 12.04
N SER A 774 -1.30 30.50 11.11
CA SER A 774 -1.66 31.81 10.57
C SER A 774 -3.20 31.82 10.37
N TYR A 775 -3.89 32.89 10.01
CA TYR A 775 -3.43 34.24 9.70
C TYR A 775 -4.22 35.24 10.55
N GLN A 776 -4.95 36.17 9.92
CA GLN A 776 -5.59 37.32 10.55
C GLN A 776 -6.75 36.99 11.50
N LYS A 777 -7.31 35.78 11.45
CA LYS A 777 -8.35 35.30 12.36
C LYS A 777 -7.78 34.55 13.55
N THR A 778 -8.58 34.40 14.59
CA THR A 778 -8.16 33.79 15.85
C THR A 778 -8.14 32.26 15.73
N VAL A 779 -7.09 31.65 16.27
CA VAL A 779 -7.03 30.20 16.50
C VAL A 779 -7.07 29.93 18.01
N SER A 780 -8.08 29.22 18.48
CA SER A 780 -8.26 28.85 19.89
C SER A 780 -8.71 27.40 20.02
N ASN A 781 -8.65 26.84 21.25
CA ASN A 781 -8.96 25.42 21.51
C ASN A 781 -8.09 24.44 20.70
N LEU A 782 -6.86 24.85 20.39
CA LEU A 782 -5.85 24.00 19.79
C LEU A 782 -5.15 23.17 20.88
N THR A 783 -5.11 21.86 20.69
CA THR A 783 -4.30 20.94 21.48
C THR A 783 -3.28 20.23 20.58
N VAL A 784 -2.01 20.36 20.92
CA VAL A 784 -0.89 19.64 20.29
C VAL A 784 -0.28 18.73 21.35
N SER A 785 -0.42 17.41 21.22
CA SER A 785 -0.04 16.45 22.27
C SER A 785 0.72 15.23 21.74
N ASN A 786 1.63 14.69 22.56
CA ASN A 786 2.44 13.49 22.24
C ASN A 786 3.00 13.52 20.82
N LEU A 787 3.46 14.68 20.37
CA LEU A 787 4.17 14.81 19.12
C LEU A 787 5.56 14.16 19.30
N THR A 788 5.56 12.82 19.34
CA THR A 788 6.67 12.01 19.80
C THR A 788 7.73 11.96 18.72
N VAL A 789 8.88 12.45 19.13
CA VAL A 789 10.11 12.51 18.37
C VAL A 789 10.98 11.36 18.83
N SER A 790 10.81 10.21 18.19
CA SER A 790 11.99 9.71 17.50
C SER A 790 11.81 10.20 16.07
N ASN A 791 12.37 11.38 15.82
CA ASN A 791 12.26 12.16 14.60
C ASN A 791 10.90 12.91 14.37
N LEU A 792 10.48 13.96 15.10
CA LEU A 792 10.82 15.30 14.60
C LEU A 792 12.29 15.57 14.79
N THR A 793 13.03 15.02 13.85
CA THR A 793 14.08 15.80 13.28
C THR A 793 13.31 16.77 12.42
N ILE A 794 13.12 17.96 12.98
CA ILE A 794 13.11 19.19 12.19
C ILE A 794 14.54 19.30 11.61
N ASP A 795 15.04 18.25 10.92
CA ASP A 795 16.39 18.15 10.39
C ASP A 795 16.42 19.02 9.16
N LYS A 796 17.32 19.99 9.11
CA LYS A 796 17.49 20.82 7.92
C LYS A 796 16.19 21.53 7.50
N THR A 797 15.28 21.79 8.44
CA THR A 797 14.10 22.59 8.07
C THR A 797 14.56 23.95 7.64
N GLY A 798 14.09 24.41 6.49
CA GLY A 798 14.54 25.68 5.93
C GLY A 798 14.20 26.90 6.81
N ALA A 799 13.38 26.74 7.86
CA ALA A 799 13.02 27.82 8.79
C ALA A 799 12.88 27.36 10.26
N TYR A 800 11.71 27.54 10.88
CA TYR A 800 11.47 27.35 12.32
C TYR A 800 10.84 26.00 12.64
N GLY A 801 10.98 25.56 13.89
CA GLY A 801 10.23 24.40 14.35
C GLY A 801 8.73 24.67 14.40
N ILE A 802 8.35 25.67 15.18
CA ILE A 802 6.99 26.17 15.28
C ILE A 802 6.99 27.65 14.92
N GLU A 803 6.14 28.04 13.99
CA GLU A 803 5.93 29.43 13.58
C GLU A 803 4.47 29.80 13.76
N ILE A 804 4.23 30.88 14.51
CA ILE A 804 2.88 31.35 14.82
C ILE A 804 2.80 32.83 14.47
N ASN A 805 1.86 33.18 13.61
CA ASN A 805 1.60 34.51 13.06
C ASN A 805 0.11 34.91 13.20
N SER A 806 -0.63 34.27 14.10
CA SER A 806 -2.06 34.48 14.37
C SER A 806 -2.27 34.82 15.85
N ALA A 807 -3.42 35.40 16.21
CA ALA A 807 -3.83 35.60 17.61
C ALA A 807 -4.56 34.37 18.16
N GLY A 808 -4.63 34.24 19.48
CA GLY A 808 -5.44 33.22 20.16
C GLY A 808 -4.65 32.41 21.18
N SER A 809 -4.94 31.10 21.31
CA SER A 809 -4.28 30.26 22.30
C SER A 809 -4.30 28.76 21.98
N GLY A 810 -3.33 28.02 22.50
CA GLY A 810 -3.24 26.58 22.33
C GLY A 810 -2.34 25.92 23.37
N THR A 811 -2.59 24.64 23.64
CA THR A 811 -1.81 23.85 24.59
C THR A 811 -0.89 22.90 23.85
N PHE A 812 0.39 22.90 24.23
CA PHE A 812 1.42 22.07 23.62
C PHE A 812 2.06 21.17 24.68
N SER A 813 2.06 19.85 24.48
CA SER A 813 2.64 18.86 25.40
C SER A 813 3.36 17.76 24.63
N GLY A 814 4.50 17.31 25.14
CA GLY A 814 5.28 16.22 24.52
C GLY A 814 5.88 16.58 23.15
N VAL A 815 6.00 17.86 22.81
CA VAL A 815 6.53 18.30 21.51
C VAL A 815 8.04 18.45 21.57
N THR A 816 8.75 17.75 20.70
CA THR A 816 10.21 17.88 20.58
C THR A 816 10.60 18.47 19.24
N VAL A 817 11.62 19.33 19.23
CA VAL A 817 12.14 20.03 18.05
C VAL A 817 13.65 19.89 18.01
N THR A 818 14.21 19.43 16.88
CA THR A 818 15.68 19.27 16.70
C THR A 818 16.07 19.58 15.26
N GLY A 819 17.23 20.22 15.03
CA GLY A 819 17.83 20.38 13.69
C GLY A 819 17.41 21.60 12.86
N THR A 820 16.78 22.60 13.47
CA THR A 820 16.16 23.73 12.75
C THR A 820 17.17 24.77 12.26
N ALA A 821 16.92 25.42 11.11
CA ALA A 821 17.81 26.45 10.56
C ALA A 821 17.65 27.81 11.24
N SER A 822 16.43 28.22 11.60
CA SER A 822 16.14 29.56 12.11
C SER A 822 15.85 29.62 13.62
N GLY A 823 15.47 28.51 14.25
CA GLY A 823 15.13 28.45 15.69
C GLY A 823 13.98 27.49 16.01
N GLY A 824 13.78 27.18 17.28
CA GLY A 824 12.74 26.24 17.72
C GLY A 824 11.32 26.82 17.64
N LEU A 825 11.16 28.09 18.01
CA LEU A 825 9.88 28.81 18.04
C LEU A 825 10.04 30.22 17.49
N ASN A 826 9.14 30.63 16.60
CA ASN A 826 8.87 32.02 16.24
C ASN A 826 7.42 32.36 16.61
N LEU A 827 7.24 33.39 17.44
CA LEU A 827 5.95 33.80 17.95
C LEU A 827 5.70 35.28 17.61
N ALA A 828 4.89 35.51 16.58
CA ALA A 828 4.32 36.78 16.21
C ALA A 828 2.78 36.71 16.30
N GLY A 829 2.08 37.85 16.29
CA GLY A 829 0.61 37.87 16.19
C GLY A 829 -0.18 37.72 17.49
N GLY A 830 0.47 37.65 18.66
CA GLY A 830 -0.22 37.73 19.96
C GLY A 830 -0.86 36.41 20.46
N PHE A 831 -0.40 35.27 19.96
CA PHE A 831 -0.85 33.95 20.43
C PHE A 831 -0.30 33.60 21.83
N THR A 832 -1.16 33.03 22.67
CA THR A 832 -0.78 32.51 23.99
C THR A 832 -0.47 31.02 23.91
N VAL A 833 0.80 30.66 24.08
CA VAL A 833 1.24 29.26 24.16
C VAL A 833 1.14 28.76 25.60
N ASN A 834 0.22 27.83 25.84
CA ASN A 834 0.11 27.12 27.12
C ASN A 834 1.06 25.91 27.08
N ARG A 835 2.23 26.04 27.74
CA ARG A 835 3.26 24.99 27.77
C ARG A 835 2.89 23.89 28.77
N GLY A 836 2.44 22.74 28.29
CA GLY A 836 2.28 21.53 29.08
C GLY A 836 3.60 20.78 29.29
N SER A 837 3.51 19.55 29.83
CA SER A 837 4.68 18.72 30.16
C SER A 837 5.34 18.09 28.92
N GLY A 838 6.65 17.78 29.01
CA GLY A 838 7.36 16.96 28.02
C GLY A 838 7.85 17.68 26.75
N ASN A 839 7.76 19.01 26.67
CA ASN A 839 8.25 19.77 25.52
C ASN A 839 9.78 19.99 25.57
N SER A 840 10.49 19.87 24.45
CA SER A 840 11.94 20.11 24.38
C SER A 840 12.41 20.69 23.03
N GLY A 841 13.45 21.54 23.05
CA GLY A 841 14.07 22.10 21.83
C GLY A 841 13.44 23.37 21.25
N TRP A 842 12.44 23.94 21.92
CA TRP A 842 11.74 25.16 21.51
C TRP A 842 11.14 25.94 22.70
#